data_AF-A0A395H945-F1
#
_entry.id   AF-A0A395H945-F1
#
_cell.length_a   1.000
_cell.length_b   1.000
_cell.length_c   1.000
_cell.angle_alpha   90.00
_cell.angle_beta   90.00
_cell.angle_gamma   90.00
#
_symmetry.space_group_name_H-M   'P 1'
#
loop_
_entity.id
_entity.type
_entity.pdbx_description
1 polymer ?
#
loop_
_entity_poly.entity_id
_entity_poly.type
_entity_poly.pdbx_seq_one_letter_code
_entity_poly.pdbx_strand_id
1 'polypeptide(L)'
;MTFDNSSSEVDHNGDYPSPTMPLKVIIVGAGIAGLTAALALRQQGHRVTLLESSKFSNEVGAAINIPPYCDGALRRLGIDLDSDHVAGAIECTGCTIWAGTSGQKLFFFDYHAESGRWQHLRRLVHRAHLHSTLRDKALATEGPGEPCILRLSSRVVSVNPEEGQVVLANGDRVSGDLVLGADGVHSQCRKALDQGSGYVPFDSGISAFRFLIPTQLLRDDPLTQGLLGPDGSLMVVMGTGVKRLVCYPCANITMTNCIYLHPSKESSQHNEGESPADDPKSNKDQMLHIAQEFDPVFKAILEKSPEDIPKVWTLLDLPPLATWIKGKMAVLGDAAHPFLPHRGEGAAQAIEDAMSLGAVLPLGTSGDEVPERLALYERCRKDRAMRIQQASRLNSQPMEVQRKHGFSPHEFDNYSFSHDEWHHSVQHLRKSQWAKYPYRWRQPISFGPCPGPSQPQNHLHASRSRPWKVDHSIRFATSSTYMRAFLPTADFDFIRADTVVQASLVCSSFHNLAWLGGSGYTRIGLYLHGVQYTPPNGEAVPGTFVLVLFGDRVDPVIASRDEQGAPTWGCDIDISNGADNNPDHGLLMYRYVPAVGQPGKADAEYAVLDPYSPATREIDPVNGSESTGSAPPNHASGYTEPDTDHASFEFFAGDWQSLPTLHPVVKILQDMPMYGILSVQSAVNEAVDDASRARRI
;
A
#
# COMPACT_ATOMS: atom_id res chain seq x y z
N MET A 1 -47.33 16.59 -31.54
CA MET A 1 -48.58 16.16 -30.88
C MET A 1 -48.59 16.76 -29.48
N THR A 2 -49.76 17.14 -28.95
CA THR A 2 -49.91 17.76 -27.63
C THR A 2 -50.81 16.90 -26.74
N PHE A 3 -50.20 16.30 -25.73
CA PHE A 3 -50.78 15.60 -24.58
C PHE A 3 -49.69 15.56 -23.50
N ASP A 4 -49.97 15.53 -22.20
CA ASP A 4 -51.09 16.11 -21.43
C ASP A 4 -50.53 16.32 -20.01
N ASN A 5 -51.00 17.33 -19.27
CA ASN A 5 -50.29 17.82 -18.08
C ASN A 5 -51.14 17.70 -16.81
N SER A 6 -51.36 16.47 -16.33
CA SER A 6 -52.04 16.22 -15.05
C SER A 6 -51.51 15.00 -14.28
N SER A 7 -51.30 15.21 -12.97
CA SER A 7 -51.22 14.20 -11.90
C SER A 7 -50.34 12.95 -12.10
N SER A 8 -49.07 13.07 -11.74
CA SER A 8 -48.63 12.41 -10.50
C SER A 8 -47.48 13.21 -9.85
N GLU A 9 -47.66 13.61 -8.60
CA GLU A 9 -46.55 14.10 -7.77
C GLU A 9 -45.73 12.89 -7.34
N VAL A 10 -44.69 12.59 -8.12
CA VAL A 10 -43.61 11.72 -7.65
C VAL A 10 -42.77 12.56 -6.69
N ASP A 11 -42.70 12.12 -5.43
CA ASP A 11 -41.98 12.80 -4.36
C ASP A 11 -40.48 12.96 -4.72
N HIS A 12 -40.10 14.13 -5.23
CA HIS A 12 -38.71 14.51 -5.48
C HIS A 12 -38.03 15.08 -4.22
N ASN A 13 -38.52 14.69 -3.04
CA ASN A 13 -37.74 14.66 -1.81
C ASN A 13 -36.65 13.58 -1.91
N GLY A 14 -35.63 13.86 -2.73
CA GLY A 14 -34.36 13.16 -2.61
C GLY A 14 -33.75 13.51 -1.26
N ASP A 15 -33.57 12.52 -0.38
CA ASP A 15 -33.03 12.72 0.96
C ASP A 15 -31.71 13.51 0.92
N TYR A 16 -31.77 14.78 1.34
CA TYR A 16 -30.57 15.49 1.74
C TYR A 16 -29.98 14.71 2.92
N PRO A 17 -28.71 14.27 2.87
CA PRO A 17 -28.14 13.44 3.92
C PRO A 17 -28.23 14.18 5.25
N SER A 18 -28.83 13.52 6.24
CA SER A 18 -28.93 14.04 7.60
C SER A 18 -27.52 14.37 8.12
N PRO A 19 -27.37 15.44 8.94
CA PRO A 19 -26.06 15.99 9.28
C PRO A 19 -25.14 14.90 9.84
N THR A 20 -24.03 14.66 9.14
CA THR A 20 -23.18 13.48 9.30
C THR A 20 -22.50 13.45 10.67
N MET A 21 -23.13 12.78 11.63
CA MET A 21 -22.66 12.78 13.01
C MET A 21 -21.34 12.00 13.18
N PRO A 22 -20.38 12.52 13.96
CA PRO A 22 -19.14 11.81 14.25
C PRO A 22 -19.35 10.73 15.32
N LEU A 23 -18.78 9.54 15.09
CA LEU A 23 -18.76 8.45 16.06
C LEU A 23 -17.98 8.84 17.32
N LYS A 24 -18.42 8.37 18.48
CA LYS A 24 -17.67 8.41 19.74
C LYS A 24 -16.82 7.15 19.86
N VAL A 25 -15.52 7.28 19.66
CA VAL A 25 -14.56 6.17 19.68
C VAL A 25 -13.84 6.12 21.02
N ILE A 26 -13.85 4.96 21.68
CA ILE A 26 -13.01 4.66 22.84
C ILE A 26 -11.82 3.83 22.38
N ILE A 27 -10.60 4.23 22.74
CA ILE A 27 -9.38 3.47 22.47
C ILE A 27 -8.72 3.11 23.79
N VAL A 28 -8.51 1.81 24.02
CA VAL A 28 -7.91 1.28 25.24
C VAL A 28 -6.43 1.00 24.99
N GLY A 29 -5.56 1.71 25.71
CA GLY A 29 -4.11 1.69 25.52
C GLY A 29 -3.63 2.82 24.58
N ALA A 30 -2.69 3.64 25.06
CA ALA A 30 -2.06 4.72 24.29
C ALA A 30 -0.63 4.37 23.86
N GLY A 31 -0.44 3.13 23.37
CA GLY A 31 0.76 2.73 22.63
C GLY A 31 0.73 3.23 21.18
N ILE A 32 1.73 2.83 20.36
CA ILE A 32 1.81 3.19 18.94
C ILE A 32 0.50 2.86 18.20
N ALA A 33 -0.04 1.65 18.37
CA ALA A 33 -1.31 1.21 17.79
C ALA A 33 -2.47 2.18 18.10
N GLY A 34 -2.68 2.47 19.39
CA GLY A 34 -3.81 3.28 19.85
C GLY A 34 -3.68 4.76 19.47
N LEU A 35 -2.49 5.34 19.55
CA LEU A 35 -2.25 6.73 19.15
C LEU A 35 -2.37 6.92 17.63
N THR A 36 -1.91 5.95 16.83
CA THR A 36 -2.07 5.98 15.38
C THR A 36 -3.55 5.85 15.00
N ALA A 37 -4.30 4.93 15.64
CA ALA A 37 -5.73 4.78 15.42
C ALA A 37 -6.52 6.04 15.85
N ALA A 38 -6.09 6.69 16.94
CA ALA A 38 -6.68 7.96 17.37
C ALA A 38 -6.50 9.05 16.32
N LEU A 39 -5.28 9.23 15.80
CA LEU A 39 -4.98 10.22 14.78
C LEU A 39 -5.72 9.94 13.46
N ALA A 40 -5.76 8.67 13.02
CA ALA A 40 -6.48 8.26 11.82
C ALA A 40 -7.99 8.53 11.90
N LEU A 41 -8.64 8.18 13.01
CA LEU A 41 -10.08 8.37 13.20
C LEU A 41 -10.45 9.82 13.51
N ARG A 42 -9.57 10.56 14.18
CA ARG A 42 -9.67 12.04 14.29
C ARG A 42 -9.64 12.68 12.90
N GLN A 43 -8.77 12.23 11.99
CA GLN A 43 -8.75 12.74 10.62
C GLN A 43 -10.04 12.43 9.84
N GLN A 44 -10.77 11.37 10.20
CA GLN A 44 -12.15 11.11 9.71
C GLN A 44 -13.23 11.93 10.47
N GLY A 45 -12.84 12.91 11.28
CA GLY A 45 -13.73 13.79 12.03
C GLY A 45 -14.37 13.15 13.27
N HIS A 46 -13.98 11.94 13.67
CA HIS A 46 -14.58 11.24 14.81
C HIS A 46 -14.07 11.76 16.17
N ARG A 47 -14.90 11.58 17.20
CA ARG A 47 -14.62 12.01 18.57
C ARG A 47 -13.91 10.90 19.35
N VAL A 48 -12.60 11.00 19.50
CA VAL A 48 -11.77 9.93 20.08
C VAL A 48 -11.40 10.20 21.55
N THR A 49 -11.61 9.21 22.42
CA THR A 49 -11.10 9.16 23.79
C THR A 49 -10.13 7.99 23.98
N LEU A 50 -8.88 8.31 24.31
CA LEU A 50 -7.82 7.35 24.68
C LEU A 50 -7.83 7.11 26.19
N LEU A 51 -7.75 5.84 26.60
CA LEU A 51 -7.70 5.39 27.99
C LEU A 51 -6.39 4.65 28.25
N GLU A 52 -5.47 5.27 28.98
CA GLU A 52 -4.13 4.74 29.24
C GLU A 52 -3.94 4.41 30.72
N SER A 53 -3.42 3.21 30.99
CA SER A 53 -3.20 2.68 32.35
C SER A 53 -2.11 3.39 33.14
N SER A 54 -1.09 3.91 32.45
CA SER A 54 0.14 4.44 33.02
C SER A 54 0.13 5.97 33.19
N LYS A 55 1.29 6.53 33.55
CA LYS A 55 1.55 7.98 33.64
C LYS A 55 2.69 8.42 32.70
N PHE A 56 3.13 7.56 31.78
CA PHE A 56 4.30 7.73 30.91
C PHE A 56 5.65 8.06 31.60
N SER A 57 5.77 7.84 32.92
CA SER A 57 6.93 8.27 33.73
C SER A 57 8.31 7.75 33.26
N ASN A 58 8.35 6.57 32.64
CA ASN A 58 9.59 5.79 32.42
C ASN A 58 9.73 5.27 30.96
N GLU A 59 9.35 6.05 29.94
CA GLU A 59 9.51 5.65 28.52
C GLU A 59 10.97 5.71 28.02
N VAL A 60 11.84 4.86 28.58
CA VAL A 60 13.15 4.54 27.98
C VAL A 60 12.91 3.65 26.76
N GLY A 61 12.90 4.24 25.57
CA GLY A 61 12.56 3.56 24.33
C GLY A 61 13.72 2.74 23.74
N ALA A 62 13.42 1.52 23.30
CA ALA A 62 14.19 0.92 22.21
C ALA A 62 13.90 1.69 20.88
N ALA A 63 14.73 1.51 19.86
CA ALA A 63 14.41 1.96 18.52
C ALA A 63 13.39 1.06 17.82
N ILE A 64 12.79 1.57 16.74
CA ILE A 64 11.86 0.88 15.84
C ILE A 64 12.37 1.04 14.40
N ASN A 65 12.13 0.01 13.60
CA ASN A 65 12.33 0.04 12.15
C ASN A 65 10.98 0.33 11.47
N ILE A 66 10.95 1.28 10.54
CA ILE A 66 9.78 1.74 9.79
C ILE A 66 9.97 1.34 8.32
N PRO A 67 9.28 0.30 7.81
CA PRO A 67 9.29 -0.07 6.39
C PRO A 67 8.69 1.03 5.49
N PRO A 68 8.94 0.99 4.18
CA PRO A 68 8.38 1.95 3.20
C PRO A 68 6.86 2.19 3.31
N TYR A 69 6.07 1.12 3.41
CA TYR A 69 4.61 1.20 3.57
C TYR A 69 4.18 1.97 4.83
N CYS A 70 5.00 1.91 5.88
CA CYS A 70 4.73 2.52 7.17
C CYS A 70 5.12 4.01 7.19
N ASP A 71 6.16 4.40 6.45
CA ASP A 71 6.48 5.82 6.23
C ASP A 71 5.36 6.51 5.42
N GLY A 72 4.82 5.87 4.38
CA GLY A 72 3.65 6.37 3.64
C GLY A 72 2.39 6.51 4.50
N ALA A 73 2.13 5.53 5.38
CA ALA A 73 1.06 5.61 6.36
C ALA A 73 1.24 6.80 7.32
N LEU A 74 2.46 7.01 7.84
CA LEU A 74 2.77 8.14 8.73
C LEU A 74 2.61 9.49 8.00
N ARG A 75 3.09 9.62 6.76
CA ARG A 75 2.92 10.84 5.96
C ARG A 75 1.45 11.15 5.67
N ARG A 76 0.62 10.13 5.41
CA ARG A 76 -0.84 10.32 5.29
C ARG A 76 -1.47 10.86 6.59
N LEU A 77 -0.95 10.47 7.74
CA LEU A 77 -1.32 11.03 9.05
C LEU A 77 -0.67 12.41 9.34
N GLY A 78 0.01 13.01 8.38
CA GLY A 78 0.70 14.29 8.52
C GLY A 78 1.99 14.21 9.36
N ILE A 79 2.59 13.02 9.49
CA ILE A 79 3.90 12.80 10.11
C ILE A 79 4.91 12.60 8.98
N ASP A 80 5.64 13.66 8.65
CA ASP A 80 6.77 13.57 7.73
C ASP A 80 8.07 13.32 8.49
N LEU A 81 8.69 12.16 8.27
CA LEU A 81 9.97 11.77 8.88
C LEU A 81 11.18 12.40 8.19
N ASP A 82 10.98 13.14 7.10
CA ASP A 82 12.03 13.89 6.41
C ASP A 82 12.21 15.30 7.00
N SER A 83 11.11 15.89 7.49
CA SER A 83 11.10 17.22 8.10
C SER A 83 11.91 17.29 9.40
N ASP A 84 12.66 18.38 9.57
CA ASP A 84 13.77 18.47 10.54
C ASP A 84 13.43 17.96 11.95
N HIS A 85 14.16 16.91 12.34
CA HIS A 85 14.16 16.28 13.67
C HIS A 85 12.86 15.60 14.12
N VAL A 86 11.85 15.43 13.26
CA VAL A 86 10.66 14.62 13.61
C VAL A 86 11.09 13.18 13.93
N ALA A 87 10.70 12.71 15.12
CA ALA A 87 11.12 11.45 15.75
C ALA A 87 12.65 11.20 15.90
N GLY A 88 13.51 12.13 15.46
CA GLY A 88 14.95 11.89 15.28
C GLY A 88 15.24 10.75 14.30
N ALA A 89 14.48 10.70 13.20
CA ALA A 89 14.53 9.65 12.18
C ALA A 89 15.81 9.68 11.34
N ILE A 90 16.19 8.52 10.79
CA ILE A 90 17.34 8.33 9.89
C ILE A 90 16.91 7.40 8.76
N GLU A 91 17.49 7.52 7.57
CA GLU A 91 17.38 6.47 6.55
C GLU A 91 18.02 5.15 7.02
N CYS A 92 17.42 4.01 6.66
CA CYS A 92 18.03 2.70 6.80
C CYS A 92 18.80 2.35 5.52
N THR A 93 19.99 2.91 5.33
CA THR A 93 20.77 2.82 4.06
C THR A 93 21.15 1.40 3.65
N GLY A 94 21.31 0.46 4.60
CA GLY A 94 21.60 -0.94 4.30
C GLY A 94 21.53 -1.87 5.51
N CYS A 95 21.80 -3.15 5.28
CA CYS A 95 21.88 -4.19 6.31
C CYS A 95 23.12 -5.07 6.10
N THR A 96 24.04 -5.12 7.06
CA THR A 96 25.19 -6.03 7.05
C THR A 96 24.93 -7.22 7.97
N ILE A 97 25.08 -8.44 7.43
CA ILE A 97 24.96 -9.69 8.20
C ILE A 97 26.37 -10.25 8.44
N TRP A 98 26.67 -10.61 9.70
CA TRP A 98 27.94 -11.15 10.15
C TRP A 98 27.78 -12.52 10.82
N ALA A 99 28.80 -13.37 10.69
CA ALA A 99 28.95 -14.59 11.46
C ALA A 99 29.50 -14.26 12.85
N GLY A 100 28.70 -14.45 13.90
CA GLY A 100 29.03 -14.04 15.25
C GLY A 100 30.25 -14.75 15.83
N THR A 101 30.46 -16.01 15.48
CA THR A 101 31.55 -16.85 16.02
C THR A 101 32.91 -16.68 15.32
N SER A 102 32.96 -15.97 14.18
CA SER A 102 34.18 -15.87 13.36
C SER A 102 34.52 -14.45 12.87
N GLY A 103 33.72 -13.44 13.22
CA GLY A 103 33.92 -12.06 12.77
C GLY A 103 33.67 -11.83 11.27
N GLN A 104 33.32 -12.86 10.50
CA GLN A 104 33.24 -12.76 9.03
C GLN A 104 31.95 -12.09 8.57
N LYS A 105 32.05 -11.12 7.65
CA LYS A 105 30.92 -10.55 6.92
C LYS A 105 30.34 -11.61 5.98
N LEU A 106 29.07 -11.99 6.21
CA LEU A 106 28.35 -12.97 5.40
C LEU A 106 27.64 -12.33 4.21
N PHE A 107 27.02 -11.16 4.42
CA PHE A 107 26.20 -10.51 3.40
C PHE A 107 26.09 -9.00 3.65
N PHE A 108 25.74 -8.25 2.59
CA PHE A 108 25.29 -6.86 2.68
C PHE A 108 24.11 -6.66 1.73
N PHE A 109 23.03 -6.09 2.24
CA PHE A 109 21.92 -5.58 1.45
C PHE A 109 22.01 -4.05 1.41
N ASP A 110 21.93 -3.48 0.20
CA ASP A 110 21.89 -2.03 -0.01
C ASP A 110 20.44 -1.60 -0.19
N TYR A 111 19.87 -0.92 0.82
CA TYR A 111 18.48 -0.44 0.76
C TYR A 111 18.38 0.90 0.02
N HIS A 112 19.46 1.69 -0.02
CA HIS A 112 19.52 2.95 -0.77
C HIS A 112 19.52 2.69 -2.28
N ALA A 113 20.28 1.69 -2.77
CA ALA A 113 20.29 1.29 -4.18
C ALA A 113 18.91 0.80 -4.67
N GLU A 114 18.14 0.13 -3.80
CA GLU A 114 16.80 -0.39 -4.10
C GLU A 114 15.68 0.65 -3.84
N SER A 115 16.00 1.83 -3.30
CA SER A 115 15.02 2.83 -2.80
C SER A 115 13.91 3.16 -3.79
N GLY A 116 14.25 3.41 -5.06
CA GLY A 116 13.31 3.79 -6.13
C GLY A 116 12.27 2.73 -6.51
N ARG A 117 12.28 1.54 -5.88
CA ARG A 117 11.24 0.51 -6.01
C ARG A 117 10.02 0.78 -5.11
N TRP A 118 10.18 1.60 -4.08
CA TRP A 118 9.13 1.92 -3.12
C TRP A 118 8.85 3.43 -3.12
N GLN A 119 7.61 3.81 -2.78
CA GLN A 119 7.19 5.22 -2.73
C GLN A 119 7.99 6.03 -1.68
N HIS A 120 8.50 5.35 -0.65
CA HIS A 120 9.13 5.96 0.52
C HIS A 120 10.35 5.18 0.99
N LEU A 121 11.23 5.87 1.70
CA LEU A 121 12.44 5.29 2.27
C LEU A 121 12.13 4.48 3.53
N ARG A 122 12.95 3.46 3.77
CA ARG A 122 12.95 2.73 5.04
C ARG A 122 13.59 3.62 6.12
N ARG A 123 12.93 3.84 7.25
CA ARG A 123 13.39 4.73 8.33
C ARG A 123 13.75 3.98 9.62
N LEU A 124 14.73 4.50 10.36
CA LEU A 124 15.12 4.08 11.70
C LEU A 124 14.74 5.18 12.69
N VAL A 125 13.93 4.87 13.70
CA VAL A 125 13.35 5.88 14.61
C VAL A 125 13.50 5.49 16.07
N HIS A 126 13.63 6.46 16.97
CA HIS A 126 13.59 6.21 18.41
C HIS A 126 12.13 6.14 18.89
N ARG A 127 11.70 5.01 19.51
CA ARG A 127 10.28 4.75 19.80
C ARG A 127 9.63 5.86 20.61
N ALA A 128 10.30 6.37 21.65
CA ALA A 128 9.74 7.39 22.54
C ALA A 128 9.46 8.72 21.80
N HIS A 129 10.24 9.04 20.76
CA HIS A 129 10.00 10.23 19.94
C HIS A 129 8.87 10.00 18.92
N LEU A 130 8.79 8.82 18.28
CA LEU A 130 7.64 8.48 17.42
C LEU A 130 6.33 8.46 18.23
N HIS A 131 6.35 7.87 19.41
CA HIS A 131 5.22 7.86 20.36
C HIS A 131 4.80 9.28 20.74
N SER A 132 5.75 10.13 21.11
CA SER A 132 5.47 11.54 21.42
C SER A 132 4.94 12.29 20.21
N THR A 133 5.48 12.07 19.00
CA THR A 133 4.99 12.70 17.75
C THR A 133 3.54 12.33 17.46
N LEU A 134 3.19 11.03 17.59
CA LEU A 134 1.83 10.53 17.41
C LEU A 134 0.88 11.09 18.48
N ARG A 135 1.30 11.11 19.74
CA ARG A 135 0.55 11.70 20.86
C ARG A 135 0.28 13.18 20.61
N ASP A 136 1.32 13.95 20.32
CA ASP A 136 1.25 15.40 20.26
C ASP A 136 0.42 15.86 19.05
N LYS A 137 0.47 15.15 17.90
CA LYS A 137 -0.46 15.38 16.78
C LYS A 137 -1.89 14.94 17.07
N ALA A 138 -2.11 13.82 17.77
CA ALA A 138 -3.47 13.40 18.16
C ALA A 138 -4.14 14.43 19.10
N LEU A 139 -3.37 15.02 20.02
CA LEU A 139 -3.84 15.96 21.04
C LEU A 139 -3.77 17.44 20.63
N ALA A 140 -3.09 17.80 19.54
CA ALA A 140 -2.94 19.19 19.08
C ALA A 140 -4.30 19.86 18.82
N THR A 141 -4.45 21.13 19.17
CA THR A 141 -5.64 21.94 18.84
C THR A 141 -5.81 22.20 17.35
N GLU A 142 -4.72 22.08 16.58
CA GLU A 142 -4.67 22.26 15.12
C GLU A 142 -4.72 20.90 14.40
N GLY A 143 -4.96 20.94 13.08
CA GLY A 143 -5.13 19.76 12.23
C GLY A 143 -6.59 19.30 12.09
N PRO A 144 -6.87 18.27 11.27
CA PRO A 144 -8.24 17.84 10.97
C PRO A 144 -8.95 17.23 12.19
N GLY A 145 -10.26 17.49 12.32
CA GLY A 145 -11.10 16.92 13.36
C GLY A 145 -10.83 17.45 14.79
N GLU A 146 -11.75 17.13 15.71
CA GLU A 146 -11.64 17.51 17.12
C GLU A 146 -10.42 16.83 17.80
N PRO A 147 -9.66 17.54 18.66
CA PRO A 147 -8.51 16.96 19.36
C PRO A 147 -8.91 15.74 20.22
N CYS A 148 -8.08 14.70 20.22
CA CYS A 148 -8.36 13.50 20.99
C CYS A 148 -8.29 13.77 22.51
N ILE A 149 -9.11 13.07 23.30
CA ILE A 149 -9.10 13.18 24.77
C ILE A 149 -8.25 12.04 25.34
N LEU A 150 -7.08 12.33 25.93
CA LEU A 150 -6.26 11.32 26.61
C LEU A 150 -6.50 11.32 28.13
N ARG A 151 -7.02 10.20 28.65
CA ARG A 151 -7.12 9.94 30.09
C ARG A 151 -6.00 8.98 30.53
N LEU A 152 -4.99 9.51 31.21
CA LEU A 152 -3.95 8.73 31.90
C LEU A 152 -4.49 8.06 33.17
N SER A 153 -3.72 7.13 33.75
CA SER A 153 -4.08 6.33 34.96
C SER A 153 -5.44 5.60 34.88
N SER A 154 -6.01 5.47 33.69
CA SER A 154 -7.37 4.98 33.42
C SER A 154 -7.33 3.51 32.98
N ARG A 155 -6.84 2.64 33.88
CA ARG A 155 -6.76 1.19 33.63
C ARG A 155 -8.16 0.58 33.46
N VAL A 156 -8.47 0.13 32.24
CA VAL A 156 -9.65 -0.71 31.96
C VAL A 156 -9.50 -2.08 32.64
N VAL A 157 -10.59 -2.60 33.19
CA VAL A 157 -10.66 -3.92 33.86
C VAL A 157 -11.74 -4.83 33.30
N SER A 158 -12.72 -4.29 32.56
CA SER A 158 -13.75 -5.06 31.86
C SER A 158 -14.26 -4.28 30.64
N VAL A 159 -14.79 -4.99 29.65
CA VAL A 159 -15.36 -4.45 28.41
C VAL A 159 -16.67 -5.17 28.10
N ASN A 160 -17.70 -4.43 27.70
CA ASN A 160 -18.90 -4.97 27.06
C ASN A 160 -18.88 -4.61 25.56
N PRO A 161 -18.55 -5.57 24.68
CA PRO A 161 -18.45 -5.32 23.25
C PRO A 161 -19.77 -4.88 22.59
N GLU A 162 -20.92 -5.39 23.04
CA GLU A 162 -22.22 -5.11 22.41
C GLU A 162 -22.71 -3.68 22.72
N GLU A 163 -22.51 -3.22 23.95
CA GLU A 163 -22.88 -1.88 24.42
C GLU A 163 -21.84 -0.79 24.07
N GLY A 164 -20.70 -1.15 23.48
CA GLY A 164 -19.59 -0.22 23.25
C GLY A 164 -19.05 0.40 24.54
N GLN A 165 -19.03 -0.35 25.65
CA GLN A 165 -18.73 0.15 26.99
C GLN A 165 -17.45 -0.47 27.58
N VAL A 166 -16.66 0.32 28.30
CA VAL A 166 -15.55 -0.14 29.13
C VAL A 166 -15.75 0.26 30.60
N VAL A 167 -15.21 -0.55 31.51
CA VAL A 167 -15.20 -0.31 32.97
C VAL A 167 -13.77 -0.08 33.43
N LEU A 168 -13.53 1.01 34.15
CA LEU A 168 -12.23 1.37 34.71
C LEU A 168 -12.02 0.80 36.12
N ALA A 169 -10.76 0.69 36.54
CA ALA A 169 -10.37 0.16 37.85
C ALA A 169 -10.86 0.99 39.06
N ASN A 170 -11.34 2.21 38.86
CA ASN A 170 -11.98 3.05 39.88
C ASN A 170 -13.53 2.87 39.94
N GLY A 171 -14.12 2.10 39.02
CA GLY A 171 -15.56 1.91 38.88
C GLY A 171 -16.24 2.77 37.80
N ASP A 172 -15.53 3.73 37.18
CA ASP A 172 -16.10 4.53 36.09
C ASP A 172 -16.54 3.62 34.92
N ARG A 173 -17.64 3.99 34.28
CA ARG A 173 -18.06 3.42 32.99
C ARG A 173 -17.90 4.48 31.90
N VAL A 174 -17.36 4.08 30.76
CA VAL A 174 -17.22 4.94 29.57
C VAL A 174 -17.86 4.20 28.39
N SER A 175 -18.83 4.83 27.73
CA SER A 175 -19.56 4.28 26.58
C SER A 175 -19.35 5.12 25.33
N GLY A 176 -19.24 4.46 24.18
CA GLY A 176 -19.13 5.05 22.86
C GLY A 176 -19.81 4.19 21.80
N ASP A 177 -19.71 4.61 20.55
CA ASP A 177 -20.26 3.91 19.39
C ASP A 177 -19.30 2.83 18.88
N LEU A 178 -18.02 2.90 19.27
CA LEU A 178 -16.94 1.98 18.93
C LEU A 178 -15.91 1.88 20.07
N VAL A 179 -15.42 0.66 20.34
CA VAL A 179 -14.29 0.38 21.26
C VAL A 179 -13.14 -0.29 20.50
N LEU A 180 -11.92 0.21 20.68
CA LEU A 180 -10.70 -0.33 20.07
C LEU A 180 -9.69 -0.77 21.14
N GLY A 181 -9.37 -2.06 21.16
CA GLY A 181 -8.39 -2.65 22.06
C GLY A 181 -6.97 -2.60 21.50
N ALA A 182 -6.21 -1.59 21.90
CA ALA A 182 -4.79 -1.39 21.62
C ALA A 182 -3.91 -1.66 22.86
N ASP A 183 -4.41 -2.47 23.80
CA ASP A 183 -3.87 -2.72 25.15
C ASP A 183 -2.80 -3.83 25.22
N GLY A 184 -2.21 -4.16 24.07
CA GLY A 184 -0.99 -4.94 23.94
C GLY A 184 -1.10 -6.43 24.27
N VAL A 185 0.04 -7.11 24.40
CA VAL A 185 0.10 -8.58 24.52
C VAL A 185 -0.71 -9.15 25.71
N HIS A 186 -0.86 -8.40 26.80
CA HIS A 186 -1.64 -8.79 27.98
C HIS A 186 -3.11 -8.33 27.96
N SER A 187 -3.61 -7.89 26.79
CA SER A 187 -4.93 -7.31 26.54
C SER A 187 -6.09 -7.86 27.39
N GLN A 188 -6.88 -6.95 27.94
CA GLN A 188 -8.20 -7.23 28.50
C GLN A 188 -9.28 -7.23 27.40
N CYS A 189 -9.13 -6.36 26.38
CA CYS A 189 -10.07 -6.29 25.26
C CYS A 189 -10.14 -7.62 24.49
N ARG A 190 -9.01 -8.29 24.23
CA ARG A 190 -8.97 -9.63 23.63
C ARG A 190 -9.78 -10.64 24.44
N LYS A 191 -9.80 -10.56 25.77
CA LYS A 191 -10.55 -11.50 26.63
C LYS A 191 -12.06 -11.34 26.55
N ALA A 192 -12.55 -10.21 26.03
CA ALA A 192 -13.98 -9.96 25.81
C ALA A 192 -14.48 -10.45 24.43
N LEU A 193 -13.58 -10.81 23.52
CA LEU A 193 -13.92 -11.53 22.28
C LEU A 193 -14.46 -12.94 22.60
N ASP A 194 -15.17 -13.54 21.64
CA ASP A 194 -15.64 -14.92 21.80
C ASP A 194 -14.46 -15.91 21.86
N GLN A 195 -14.46 -16.74 22.90
CA GLN A 195 -13.34 -17.62 23.30
C GLN A 195 -12.03 -16.86 23.62
N GLY A 196 -12.05 -15.52 23.64
CA GLY A 196 -10.90 -14.64 23.79
C GLY A 196 -10.06 -14.87 25.05
N SER A 197 -10.70 -15.31 26.13
CA SER A 197 -10.05 -15.68 27.40
C SER A 197 -9.17 -16.93 27.31
N GLY A 198 -9.35 -17.79 26.30
CA GLY A 198 -8.47 -18.93 26.02
C GLY A 198 -7.15 -18.55 25.34
N TYR A 199 -7.05 -17.35 24.75
CA TYR A 199 -5.86 -16.87 24.05
C TYR A 199 -4.87 -16.22 25.02
N VAL A 200 -4.18 -17.08 25.76
CA VAL A 200 -3.10 -16.74 26.69
C VAL A 200 -1.76 -16.67 25.94
N PRO A 201 -0.98 -15.58 26.05
CA PRO A 201 0.37 -15.50 25.47
C PRO A 201 1.34 -16.48 26.16
N PHE A 202 2.29 -17.02 25.41
CA PHE A 202 3.29 -17.97 25.91
C PHE A 202 4.72 -17.52 25.59
N ASP A 203 5.72 -17.93 26.39
CA ASP A 203 7.14 -17.70 26.10
C ASP A 203 7.52 -18.40 24.79
N SER A 204 8.04 -17.65 23.83
CA SER A 204 8.49 -18.20 22.53
C SER A 204 9.79 -19.02 22.65
N GLY A 205 10.32 -19.20 23.86
CA GLY A 205 11.62 -19.78 24.15
C GLY A 205 12.80 -18.84 23.90
N ILE A 206 12.53 -17.55 23.61
CA ILE A 206 13.53 -16.53 23.29
C ILE A 206 13.33 -15.31 24.20
N SER A 207 14.41 -14.87 24.82
CA SER A 207 14.48 -13.63 25.59
C SER A 207 15.39 -12.61 24.90
N ALA A 208 15.32 -11.36 25.32
CA ALA A 208 16.10 -10.27 24.73
C ALA A 208 16.66 -9.29 25.78
N PHE A 209 17.96 -9.06 25.77
CA PHE A 209 18.56 -7.86 26.36
C PHE A 209 18.34 -6.69 25.38
N ARG A 210 17.96 -5.51 25.89
CA ARG A 210 17.74 -4.30 25.10
C ARG A 210 18.31 -3.09 25.81
N PHE A 211 19.11 -2.30 25.10
CA PHE A 211 19.81 -1.12 25.62
C PHE A 211 20.21 -0.19 24.48
N LEU A 212 20.61 1.04 24.82
CA LEU A 212 21.20 2.00 23.89
C LEU A 212 22.67 2.23 24.28
N ILE A 213 23.55 2.38 23.31
CA ILE A 213 24.94 2.84 23.47
C ILE A 213 25.07 4.21 22.79
N PRO A 214 25.68 5.23 23.39
CA PRO A 214 26.07 6.45 22.67
C PRO A 214 26.97 6.10 21.49
N THR A 215 26.55 6.42 20.26
CA THR A 215 27.20 5.92 19.02
C THR A 215 28.68 6.28 18.94
N GLN A 216 29.09 7.40 19.54
CA GLN A 216 30.48 7.83 19.57
C GLN A 216 31.40 6.81 20.24
N LEU A 217 30.94 6.10 21.28
CA LEU A 217 31.71 5.04 21.95
C LEU A 217 32.00 3.82 21.05
N LEU A 218 31.28 3.69 19.94
CA LEU A 218 31.49 2.67 18.90
C LEU A 218 32.30 3.22 17.71
N ARG A 219 32.38 4.54 17.53
CA ARG A 219 33.26 5.19 16.52
C ARG A 219 34.68 5.40 17.04
N ASP A 220 34.84 5.66 18.33
CA ASP A 220 36.14 5.94 18.96
C ASP A 220 36.97 4.67 19.24
N ASP A 221 36.34 3.49 19.23
CA ASP A 221 36.98 2.20 19.51
C ASP A 221 37.51 1.55 18.20
N PRO A 222 38.84 1.33 18.08
CA PRO A 222 39.44 0.72 16.90
C PRO A 222 38.90 -0.66 16.50
N LEU A 223 38.31 -1.42 17.45
CA LEU A 223 37.68 -2.71 17.16
C LEU A 223 36.30 -2.53 16.52
N THR A 224 35.46 -1.66 17.09
CA THR A 224 34.03 -1.58 16.71
C THR A 224 33.74 -0.56 15.61
N GLN A 225 34.64 0.40 15.35
CA GLN A 225 34.50 1.39 14.26
C GLN A 225 34.24 0.74 12.89
N GLY A 226 34.88 -0.40 12.60
CA GLY A 226 34.79 -1.10 11.30
C GLY A 226 33.54 -1.95 11.12
N LEU A 227 32.73 -2.12 12.18
CA LEU A 227 31.43 -2.78 12.13
C LEU A 227 30.30 -1.80 11.82
N LEU A 228 30.50 -0.51 12.12
CA LEU A 228 29.60 0.55 11.70
C LEU A 228 29.76 0.76 10.19
N GLY A 229 28.71 0.46 9.45
CA GLY A 229 28.65 0.78 8.01
C GLY A 229 28.46 2.28 7.76
N PRO A 230 28.03 2.66 6.54
CA PRO A 230 27.53 4.01 6.27
C PRO A 230 26.49 4.46 7.30
N ASP A 231 26.32 5.77 7.47
CA ASP A 231 25.28 6.31 8.35
C ASP A 231 23.90 5.74 7.95
N GLY A 232 23.12 5.31 8.95
CA GLY A 232 21.87 4.58 8.72
C GLY A 232 21.98 3.06 8.53
N SER A 233 23.19 2.49 8.47
CA SER A 233 23.36 1.04 8.27
C SER A 233 22.98 0.23 9.51
N LEU A 234 22.23 -0.85 9.29
CA LEU A 234 21.84 -1.83 10.31
C LEU A 234 22.79 -3.02 10.31
N MET A 235 23.15 -3.53 11.49
CA MET A 235 23.99 -4.71 11.68
C MET A 235 23.18 -5.86 12.29
N VAL A 236 23.32 -7.05 11.71
CA VAL A 236 22.86 -8.32 12.29
C VAL A 236 24.04 -9.26 12.47
N VAL A 237 24.25 -9.75 13.67
CA VAL A 237 25.27 -10.75 14.03
C VAL A 237 24.56 -12.06 14.34
N MET A 238 24.90 -13.13 13.62
CA MET A 238 24.28 -14.45 13.77
C MET A 238 25.15 -15.39 14.63
N GLY A 239 24.67 -15.75 15.81
CA GLY A 239 25.26 -16.75 16.70
C GLY A 239 24.66 -18.14 16.52
N THR A 240 24.91 -19.02 17.49
CA THR A 240 24.38 -20.38 17.46
C THR A 240 22.87 -20.42 17.73
N GLY A 241 22.13 -21.09 16.84
CA GLY A 241 20.68 -21.28 16.97
C GLY A 241 19.89 -19.96 16.86
N VAL A 242 19.35 -19.50 17.99
CA VAL A 242 18.57 -18.25 18.07
C VAL A 242 19.38 -17.05 18.56
N LYS A 243 20.65 -17.24 18.95
CA LYS A 243 21.51 -16.15 19.46
C LYS A 243 21.78 -15.12 18.37
N ARG A 244 21.39 -13.85 18.57
CA ARG A 244 21.55 -12.79 17.57
C ARG A 244 21.72 -11.41 18.21
N LEU A 245 22.75 -10.67 17.82
CA LEU A 245 22.89 -9.25 18.17
C LEU A 245 22.45 -8.40 16.97
N VAL A 246 21.51 -7.47 17.19
CA VAL A 246 21.05 -6.51 16.19
C VAL A 246 21.36 -5.10 16.68
N CYS A 247 22.14 -4.34 15.91
CA CYS A 247 22.55 -2.98 16.24
C CYS A 247 22.19 -2.03 15.09
N TYR A 248 21.68 -0.84 15.38
CA TYR A 248 21.46 0.21 14.37
C TYR A 248 21.35 1.61 15.00
N PRO A 249 21.73 2.68 14.28
CA PRO A 249 21.63 4.04 14.79
C PRO A 249 20.17 4.51 14.91
N CYS A 250 19.92 5.42 15.84
CA CYS A 250 18.65 6.12 16.07
C CYS A 250 18.92 7.52 16.66
N ALA A 251 17.87 8.34 16.78
CA ALA A 251 17.93 9.69 17.37
C ALA A 251 19.05 10.56 16.76
N ASN A 252 18.94 10.84 15.45
CA ASN A 252 19.94 11.61 14.68
C ASN A 252 21.37 11.04 14.81
N ILE A 253 21.49 9.70 14.81
CA ILE A 253 22.75 8.94 14.91
C ILE A 253 23.47 9.07 16.27
N THR A 254 22.96 9.88 17.21
CA THR A 254 23.58 10.07 18.55
C THR A 254 23.60 8.78 19.39
N MET A 255 22.62 7.91 19.22
CA MET A 255 22.48 6.64 19.95
C MET A 255 22.41 5.46 18.99
N THR A 256 23.04 4.34 19.36
CA THR A 256 22.92 3.04 18.70
C THR A 256 22.03 2.15 19.56
N ASN A 257 20.93 1.68 18.99
CA ASN A 257 20.04 0.71 19.63
C ASN A 257 20.61 -0.69 19.46
N CYS A 258 20.76 -1.41 20.58
CA CYS A 258 21.25 -2.78 20.62
C CYS A 258 20.18 -3.73 21.17
N ILE A 259 19.96 -4.84 20.48
CA ILE A 259 19.08 -5.93 20.91
C ILE A 259 19.88 -7.23 20.81
N TYR A 260 20.16 -7.87 21.94
CA TYR A 260 20.73 -9.23 21.96
C TYR A 260 19.64 -10.24 22.29
N LEU A 261 19.36 -11.14 21.34
CA LEU A 261 18.41 -12.24 21.44
C LEU A 261 19.15 -13.51 21.86
N HIS A 262 18.54 -14.31 22.74
CA HIS A 262 19.09 -15.56 23.26
C HIS A 262 17.97 -16.49 23.76
N PRO A 263 18.22 -17.80 23.99
CA PRO A 263 17.21 -18.70 24.55
C PRO A 263 16.76 -18.27 25.96
N SER A 264 15.44 -18.25 26.22
CA SER A 264 14.89 -17.81 27.53
C SER A 264 15.47 -18.57 28.73
N LYS A 265 15.88 -19.83 28.53
CA LYS A 265 16.49 -20.69 29.57
C LYS A 265 17.88 -20.25 30.01
N GLU A 266 18.60 -19.48 29.20
CA GLU A 266 19.94 -18.98 29.56
C GLU A 266 19.87 -17.72 30.46
N SER A 267 18.70 -17.08 30.57
CA SER A 267 18.46 -15.93 31.46
C SER A 267 17.25 -16.10 32.40
N SER A 268 16.68 -17.30 32.50
CA SER A 268 15.62 -17.58 33.47
C SER A 268 16.22 -17.63 34.86
N GLN A 269 15.77 -16.74 35.75
CA GLN A 269 16.18 -16.74 37.16
C GLN A 269 16.00 -18.14 37.76
N HIS A 270 17.03 -18.62 38.45
CA HIS A 270 16.93 -19.85 39.23
C HIS A 270 15.99 -19.61 40.44
N ASN A 271 15.32 -20.66 40.89
CA ASN A 271 14.43 -20.54 42.07
C ASN A 271 15.25 -20.17 43.31
N GLU A 272 14.66 -19.38 44.21
CA GLU A 272 15.27 -18.98 45.48
C GLU A 272 15.70 -20.22 46.29
N GLY A 273 17.01 -20.41 46.46
CA GLY A 273 17.57 -21.50 47.27
C GLY A 273 19.04 -21.81 47.01
N GLU A 274 19.45 -21.89 45.73
CA GLU A 274 20.80 -22.33 45.33
C GLU A 274 21.39 -21.45 44.21
N SER A 275 22.13 -20.40 44.59
CA SER A 275 23.06 -19.70 43.68
C SER A 275 24.49 -20.18 43.94
N PRO A 276 25.19 -20.75 42.94
CA PRO A 276 26.62 -20.99 43.00
C PRO A 276 27.43 -19.70 43.18
N ALA A 277 28.68 -19.80 43.62
CA ALA A 277 29.56 -18.64 43.83
C ALA A 277 29.89 -17.85 42.54
N ASP A 278 29.67 -18.47 41.38
CA ASP A 278 29.99 -17.94 40.05
C ASP A 278 28.75 -17.41 39.28
N ASP A 279 27.60 -17.24 39.95
CA ASP A 279 26.37 -16.72 39.33
C ASP A 279 26.55 -15.26 38.83
N PRO A 280 25.99 -14.88 37.66
CA PRO A 280 26.10 -13.52 37.13
C PRO A 280 25.45 -12.47 38.05
N LYS A 281 26.20 -11.42 38.40
CA LYS A 281 25.81 -10.44 39.43
C LYS A 281 24.93 -9.31 38.89
N SER A 282 24.82 -9.18 37.56
CA SER A 282 23.99 -8.22 36.87
C SER A 282 23.46 -8.81 35.55
N ASN A 283 22.43 -8.16 34.99
CA ASN A 283 21.95 -8.48 33.64
C ASN A 283 23.05 -8.25 32.57
N LYS A 284 24.02 -7.36 32.81
CA LYS A 284 25.17 -7.15 31.93
C LYS A 284 26.15 -8.32 31.99
N ASP A 285 26.50 -8.80 33.19
CA ASP A 285 27.35 -9.98 33.37
C ASP A 285 26.72 -11.21 32.71
N GLN A 286 25.41 -11.40 32.89
CA GLN A 286 24.66 -12.51 32.30
C GLN A 286 24.68 -12.43 30.77
N MET A 287 24.44 -11.24 30.19
CA MET A 287 24.55 -11.02 28.74
C MET A 287 25.95 -11.36 28.21
N LEU A 288 27.02 -10.90 28.88
CA LEU A 288 28.40 -11.15 28.47
C LEU A 288 28.78 -12.63 28.58
N HIS A 289 28.27 -13.34 29.59
CA HIS A 289 28.41 -14.79 29.73
C HIS A 289 27.72 -15.53 28.57
N ILE A 290 26.45 -15.21 28.28
CA ILE A 290 25.67 -15.82 27.19
C ILE A 290 26.33 -15.57 25.82
N ALA A 291 26.98 -14.41 25.65
CA ALA A 291 27.66 -13.99 24.43
C ALA A 291 29.12 -14.48 24.28
N GLN A 292 29.61 -15.37 25.16
CA GLN A 292 31.00 -15.87 25.08
C GLN A 292 31.38 -16.46 23.71
N GLU A 293 30.42 -17.08 23.00
CA GLU A 293 30.62 -17.65 21.66
C GLU A 293 31.00 -16.62 20.58
N PHE A 294 30.73 -15.34 20.80
CA PHE A 294 30.99 -14.30 19.81
C PHE A 294 32.48 -13.98 19.70
N ASP A 295 32.89 -13.56 18.50
CA ASP A 295 34.18 -12.94 18.23
C ASP A 295 34.39 -11.71 19.16
N PRO A 296 35.64 -11.45 19.62
CA PRO A 296 35.95 -10.26 20.42
C PRO A 296 35.38 -8.95 19.88
N VAL A 297 35.28 -8.78 18.56
CA VAL A 297 34.76 -7.56 17.93
C VAL A 297 33.28 -7.27 18.30
N PHE A 298 32.46 -8.30 18.47
CA PHE A 298 31.05 -8.13 18.88
C PHE A 298 30.89 -8.06 20.40
N LYS A 299 31.77 -8.75 21.15
CA LYS A 299 31.80 -8.62 22.63
C LYS A 299 32.18 -7.22 23.06
N ALA A 300 33.12 -6.56 22.35
CA ALA A 300 33.46 -5.16 22.54
C ALA A 300 32.28 -4.18 22.35
N ILE A 301 31.21 -4.55 21.64
CA ILE A 301 29.95 -3.78 21.60
C ILE A 301 29.14 -4.03 22.88
N LEU A 302 28.96 -5.29 23.27
CA LEU A 302 28.17 -5.67 24.44
C LEU A 302 28.78 -5.14 25.75
N GLU A 303 30.11 -5.05 25.84
CA GLU A 303 30.85 -4.48 26.97
C GLU A 303 30.56 -2.98 27.17
N LYS A 304 30.18 -2.26 26.11
CA LYS A 304 29.78 -0.83 26.14
C LYS A 304 28.30 -0.61 26.46
N SER A 305 27.57 -1.66 26.80
CA SER A 305 26.22 -1.54 27.38
C SER A 305 26.24 -0.81 28.74
N PRO A 306 25.16 -0.13 29.15
CA PRO A 306 25.03 0.42 30.50
C PRO A 306 25.19 -0.64 31.59
N GLU A 307 25.78 -0.29 32.74
CA GLU A 307 25.92 -1.23 33.88
C GLU A 307 24.56 -1.68 34.42
N ASP A 308 23.62 -0.74 34.56
CA ASP A 308 22.22 -1.03 34.87
C ASP A 308 21.43 -1.29 33.58
N ILE A 309 21.37 -2.55 33.17
CA ILE A 309 20.38 -3.05 32.21
C ILE A 309 19.16 -3.49 33.02
N PRO A 310 18.06 -2.71 33.08
CA PRO A 310 17.05 -2.89 34.14
C PRO A 310 16.11 -4.08 33.92
N LYS A 311 16.08 -4.68 32.73
CA LYS A 311 15.16 -5.77 32.39
C LYS A 311 15.61 -6.62 31.21
N VAL A 312 15.54 -7.94 31.40
CA VAL A 312 15.51 -8.93 30.29
C VAL A 312 14.07 -9.10 29.80
N TRP A 313 13.87 -9.09 28.49
CA TRP A 313 12.55 -9.14 27.86
C TRP A 313 12.28 -10.52 27.26
N THR A 314 11.58 -11.38 28.00
CA THR A 314 10.97 -12.59 27.43
C THR A 314 10.03 -12.23 26.30
N LEU A 315 10.19 -12.87 25.14
CA LEU A 315 9.37 -12.62 23.97
C LEU A 315 8.14 -13.54 24.04
N LEU A 316 6.97 -12.92 24.02
CA LEU A 316 5.70 -13.63 24.09
C LEU A 316 5.10 -13.77 22.69
N ASP A 317 4.65 -14.99 22.39
CA ASP A 317 3.91 -15.32 21.17
C ASP A 317 2.46 -15.70 21.52
N LEU A 318 1.58 -15.75 20.52
CA LEU A 318 0.14 -15.98 20.68
C LEU A 318 -0.41 -16.79 19.50
N PRO A 319 -1.26 -17.81 19.72
CA PRO A 319 -1.93 -18.52 18.64
C PRO A 319 -2.83 -17.55 17.83
N PRO A 320 -2.97 -17.72 16.51
CA PRO A 320 -3.87 -16.89 15.71
C PRO A 320 -5.31 -16.88 16.24
N LEU A 321 -5.88 -15.68 16.38
CA LEU A 321 -7.22 -15.51 16.96
C LEU A 321 -8.31 -15.95 15.97
N ALA A 322 -9.33 -16.65 16.48
CA ALA A 322 -10.51 -17.03 15.69
C ALA A 322 -11.21 -15.80 15.11
N THR A 323 -11.31 -14.70 15.86
CA THR A 323 -11.69 -13.38 15.35
C THR A 323 -10.95 -12.25 16.07
N TRP A 324 -10.91 -11.07 15.46
CA TRP A 324 -10.43 -9.81 16.07
C TRP A 324 -11.57 -8.88 16.52
N ILE A 325 -12.83 -9.24 16.27
CA ILE A 325 -13.98 -8.35 16.44
C ILE A 325 -15.12 -9.01 17.23
N LYS A 326 -15.95 -8.18 17.88
CA LYS A 326 -17.22 -8.58 18.48
C LYS A 326 -18.10 -7.36 18.72
N GLY A 327 -19.37 -7.40 18.30
CA GLY A 327 -20.31 -6.29 18.49
C GLY A 327 -19.75 -4.96 17.97
N LYS A 328 -19.58 -3.99 18.87
CA LYS A 328 -18.98 -2.67 18.63
C LYS A 328 -17.51 -2.58 19.07
N MET A 329 -16.79 -3.70 19.14
CA MET A 329 -15.38 -3.78 19.56
C MET A 329 -14.49 -4.47 18.52
N ALA A 330 -13.27 -3.96 18.34
CA ALA A 330 -12.17 -4.65 17.66
C ALA A 330 -10.85 -4.56 18.45
N VAL A 331 -9.91 -5.46 18.19
CA VAL A 331 -8.52 -5.41 18.69
C VAL A 331 -7.52 -5.12 17.55
N LEU A 332 -6.38 -4.48 17.88
CA LEU A 332 -5.32 -4.10 16.95
C LEU A 332 -3.91 -4.21 17.58
N GLY A 333 -2.88 -4.32 16.73
CA GLY A 333 -1.48 -4.50 17.13
C GLY A 333 -1.26 -5.72 18.03
N ASP A 334 -0.37 -5.62 19.01
CA ASP A 334 -0.04 -6.71 19.95
C ASP A 334 -1.24 -7.27 20.75
N ALA A 335 -2.39 -6.58 20.79
CA ALA A 335 -3.62 -7.14 21.36
C ALA A 335 -4.24 -8.23 20.47
N ALA A 336 -4.04 -8.13 19.15
CA ALA A 336 -4.58 -9.02 18.12
C ALA A 336 -3.53 -9.98 17.55
N HIS A 337 -2.31 -9.49 17.29
CA HIS A 337 -1.21 -10.21 16.62
C HIS A 337 0.17 -9.81 17.18
N PRO A 338 0.55 -10.23 18.39
CA PRO A 338 1.87 -9.90 18.93
C PRO A 338 3.01 -10.45 18.07
N PHE A 339 4.06 -9.65 17.89
CA PHE A 339 5.17 -9.95 16.98
C PHE A 339 6.46 -10.31 17.69
N LEU A 340 7.06 -11.44 17.30
CA LEU A 340 8.49 -11.68 17.55
C LEU A 340 9.32 -10.64 16.76
N PRO A 341 10.42 -10.10 17.32
CA PRO A 341 11.12 -8.94 16.80
C PRO A 341 12.00 -9.23 15.57
N HIS A 342 12.08 -10.47 15.09
CA HIS A 342 13.06 -10.91 14.09
C HIS A 342 12.97 -10.24 12.71
N ARG A 343 11.86 -9.54 12.40
CA ARG A 343 11.74 -8.66 11.20
C ARG A 343 11.55 -7.18 11.54
N GLY A 344 11.31 -6.82 12.80
CA GLY A 344 11.04 -5.45 13.26
C GLY A 344 9.64 -4.88 12.94
N GLU A 345 8.82 -5.58 12.16
CA GLU A 345 7.59 -5.04 11.54
C GLU A 345 6.36 -4.93 12.44
N GLY A 346 6.37 -5.43 13.68
CA GLY A 346 5.16 -5.45 14.53
C GLY A 346 4.54 -4.06 14.78
N ALA A 347 5.37 -3.04 14.97
CA ALA A 347 4.90 -1.65 15.10
C ALA A 347 4.32 -1.10 13.78
N ALA A 348 4.84 -1.55 12.63
CA ALA A 348 4.36 -1.16 11.31
C ALA A 348 3.01 -1.83 10.98
N GLN A 349 2.83 -3.10 11.35
CA GLN A 349 1.54 -3.79 11.25
C GLN A 349 0.47 -3.16 12.15
N ALA A 350 0.84 -2.71 13.35
CA ALA A 350 -0.05 -1.95 14.21
C ALA A 350 -0.41 -0.54 13.66
N ILE A 351 0.42 0.02 12.78
CA ILE A 351 0.13 1.26 12.05
C ILE A 351 -0.79 0.97 10.85
N GLU A 352 -0.56 -0.11 10.10
CA GLU A 352 -1.50 -0.56 9.06
C GLU A 352 -2.91 -0.82 9.61
N ASP A 353 -3.05 -1.46 10.77
CA ASP A 353 -4.35 -1.66 11.42
C ASP A 353 -5.12 -0.34 11.63
N ALA A 354 -4.40 0.70 12.08
CA ALA A 354 -4.96 2.03 12.28
C ALA A 354 -5.36 2.72 10.96
N MET A 355 -4.57 2.53 9.90
CA MET A 355 -4.91 3.04 8.56
C MET A 355 -6.15 2.34 8.00
N SER A 356 -6.27 1.03 8.18
CA SER A 356 -7.46 0.26 7.77
C SER A 356 -8.71 0.71 8.52
N LEU A 357 -8.64 0.87 9.85
CA LEU A 357 -9.73 1.40 10.65
C LEU A 357 -10.15 2.80 10.17
N GLY A 358 -9.19 3.71 9.91
CA GLY A 358 -9.48 5.03 9.34
C GLY A 358 -10.09 4.97 7.93
N ALA A 359 -9.70 3.99 7.11
CA ALA A 359 -10.22 3.82 5.74
C ALA A 359 -11.64 3.24 5.71
N VAL A 360 -12.01 2.33 6.63
CA VAL A 360 -13.34 1.70 6.68
C VAL A 360 -14.35 2.45 7.56
N LEU A 361 -13.91 3.46 8.32
CA LEU A 361 -14.75 4.32 9.17
C LEU A 361 -14.64 5.81 8.73
N PRO A 362 -15.13 6.19 7.53
CA PRO A 362 -15.22 7.60 7.14
C PRO A 362 -16.34 8.34 7.90
N LEU A 363 -16.28 9.67 7.88
CA LEU A 363 -17.35 10.53 8.41
C LEU A 363 -18.71 10.20 7.78
N GLY A 364 -19.76 10.14 8.60
CA GLY A 364 -21.10 9.73 8.17
C GLY A 364 -21.39 8.22 8.28
N THR A 365 -20.42 7.41 8.69
CA THR A 365 -20.67 6.02 9.11
C THR A 365 -21.66 6.01 10.29
N SER A 366 -22.78 5.29 10.18
CA SER A 366 -23.74 5.14 11.29
C SER A 366 -23.20 4.21 12.38
N GLY A 367 -23.60 4.44 13.63
CA GLY A 367 -23.32 3.53 14.75
C GLY A 367 -23.86 2.10 14.55
N ASP A 368 -24.85 1.92 13.67
CA ASP A 368 -25.39 0.62 13.28
C ASP A 368 -24.57 -0.08 12.18
N GLU A 369 -23.78 0.67 11.39
CA GLU A 369 -22.85 0.09 10.41
C GLU A 369 -21.53 -0.38 11.05
N VAL A 370 -21.22 0.03 12.29
CA VAL A 370 -19.94 -0.28 12.96
C VAL A 370 -19.58 -1.77 12.90
N PRO A 371 -20.47 -2.75 13.21
CA PRO A 371 -20.13 -4.17 13.09
C PRO A 371 -19.74 -4.61 11.66
N GLU A 372 -20.37 -4.03 10.62
CA GLU A 372 -20.00 -4.29 9.22
C GLU A 372 -18.62 -3.69 8.90
N ARG A 373 -18.35 -2.44 9.34
CA ARG A 373 -17.05 -1.81 9.13
C ARG A 373 -15.92 -2.56 9.85
N LEU A 374 -16.17 -3.07 11.05
CA LEU A 374 -15.21 -3.92 11.76
C LEU A 374 -14.97 -5.27 11.06
N ALA A 375 -15.99 -5.86 10.43
CA ALA A 375 -15.81 -7.05 9.58
C ALA A 375 -15.04 -6.77 8.27
N LEU A 376 -15.07 -5.53 7.76
CA LEU A 376 -14.19 -5.10 6.66
C LEU A 376 -12.74 -4.92 7.13
N TYR A 377 -12.52 -4.28 8.29
CA TYR A 377 -11.20 -4.16 8.93
C TYR A 377 -10.54 -5.54 9.14
N GLU A 378 -11.25 -6.50 9.74
CA GLU A 378 -10.70 -7.85 9.95
C GLU A 378 -10.31 -8.50 8.61
N ARG A 379 -11.15 -8.37 7.58
CA ARG A 379 -10.91 -8.94 6.25
C ARG A 379 -9.70 -8.35 5.52
N CYS A 380 -9.42 -7.06 5.70
CA CYS A 380 -8.25 -6.42 5.09
C CYS A 380 -6.96 -6.79 5.84
N ARG A 381 -7.02 -6.86 7.17
CA ARG A 381 -5.84 -6.91 8.04
C ARG A 381 -5.38 -8.30 8.45
N LYS A 382 -6.30 -9.21 8.75
CA LYS A 382 -5.99 -10.45 9.49
C LYS A 382 -5.03 -11.37 8.76
N ASP A 383 -5.30 -11.69 7.51
CA ASP A 383 -4.48 -12.61 6.72
C ASP A 383 -3.08 -12.02 6.42
N ARG A 384 -2.99 -10.70 6.17
CA ARG A 384 -1.72 -9.99 5.97
C ARG A 384 -0.88 -10.00 7.25
N ALA A 385 -1.45 -9.58 8.38
CA ALA A 385 -0.75 -9.58 9.66
C ALA A 385 -0.31 -10.99 10.07
N MET A 386 -1.17 -12.00 9.93
CA MET A 386 -0.83 -13.41 10.21
C MET A 386 0.30 -13.93 9.30
N ARG A 387 0.30 -13.58 8.00
CA ARG A 387 1.36 -13.96 7.06
C ARG A 387 2.71 -13.30 7.42
N ILE A 388 2.71 -12.04 7.83
CA ILE A 388 3.93 -11.31 8.26
C ILE A 388 4.39 -11.80 9.65
N GLN A 389 3.48 -12.14 10.56
CA GLN A 389 3.79 -12.78 11.86
C GLN A 389 4.47 -14.14 11.64
N GLN A 390 3.93 -14.97 10.75
CA GLN A 390 4.49 -16.27 10.41
C GLN A 390 5.86 -16.15 9.71
N ALA A 391 6.06 -15.13 8.87
CA ALA A 391 7.37 -14.81 8.31
C ALA A 391 8.38 -14.37 9.39
N SER A 392 7.97 -13.64 10.42
CA SER A 392 8.84 -13.32 11.57
C SER A 392 9.20 -14.56 12.39
N ARG A 393 8.27 -15.51 12.57
CA ARG A 393 8.54 -16.83 13.18
C ARG A 393 9.52 -17.65 12.33
N LEU A 394 9.33 -17.73 11.01
CA LEU A 394 10.26 -18.44 10.12
C LEU A 394 11.65 -17.79 10.13
N ASN A 395 11.74 -16.45 10.16
CA ASN A 395 13.01 -15.75 10.24
C ASN A 395 13.77 -16.03 11.56
N SER A 396 13.12 -16.51 12.62
CA SER A 396 13.80 -16.92 13.87
C SER A 396 14.59 -18.24 13.72
N GLN A 397 14.25 -19.06 12.73
CA GLN A 397 14.79 -20.40 12.54
C GLN A 397 16.15 -20.41 11.82
N PRO A 398 16.93 -21.52 11.93
CA PRO A 398 18.13 -21.76 11.12
C PRO A 398 17.86 -21.71 9.60
N MET A 399 18.91 -21.44 8.82
CA MET A 399 18.78 -21.15 7.39
C MET A 399 18.32 -22.37 6.57
N GLU A 400 18.64 -23.58 7.02
CA GLU A 400 18.17 -24.85 6.45
C GLU A 400 16.65 -25.00 6.62
N VAL A 401 16.13 -24.60 7.79
CA VAL A 401 14.70 -24.65 8.10
C VAL A 401 13.94 -23.63 7.25
N GLN A 402 14.48 -22.42 7.08
CA GLN A 402 13.89 -21.41 6.20
C GLN A 402 13.82 -21.91 4.74
N ARG A 403 14.94 -22.42 4.21
CA ARG A 403 15.01 -23.00 2.85
C ARG A 403 14.03 -24.17 2.66
N LYS A 404 13.88 -25.05 3.66
CA LYS A 404 12.94 -26.18 3.61
C LYS A 404 11.47 -25.74 3.49
N HIS A 405 11.12 -24.56 3.98
CA HIS A 405 9.78 -23.98 3.85
C HIS A 405 9.62 -23.06 2.62
N GLY A 406 10.62 -23.01 1.73
CA GLY A 406 10.62 -22.10 0.58
C GLY A 406 10.67 -20.62 0.96
N PHE A 407 11.11 -20.28 2.18
CA PHE A 407 11.11 -18.90 2.66
C PHE A 407 12.31 -18.13 2.11
N SER A 408 12.04 -17.26 1.13
CA SER A 408 12.97 -16.27 0.58
C SER A 408 12.71 -14.90 1.25
N PRO A 409 13.64 -14.38 2.07
CA PRO A 409 13.44 -13.08 2.72
C PRO A 409 13.24 -11.92 1.74
N HIS A 410 13.89 -11.96 0.57
CA HIS A 410 13.76 -10.93 -0.47
C HIS A 410 12.39 -10.94 -1.15
N GLU A 411 11.86 -12.12 -1.51
CA GLU A 411 10.50 -12.23 -2.05
C GLU A 411 9.45 -11.85 -1.01
N PHE A 412 9.72 -12.11 0.28
CA PHE A 412 8.85 -11.68 1.36
C PHE A 412 8.91 -10.16 1.59
N ASP A 413 10.08 -9.53 1.47
CA ASP A 413 10.24 -8.08 1.51
C ASP A 413 9.45 -7.42 0.36
N ASN A 414 9.42 -8.02 -0.85
CA ASN A 414 8.53 -7.57 -1.94
C ASN A 414 7.04 -7.66 -1.55
N TYR A 415 6.59 -8.78 -0.96
CA TYR A 415 5.19 -8.92 -0.51
C TYR A 415 4.82 -7.95 0.64
N SER A 416 5.75 -7.68 1.56
CA SER A 416 5.48 -6.77 2.67
C SER A 416 5.52 -5.31 2.22
N PHE A 417 6.55 -4.91 1.47
CA PHE A 417 6.81 -3.50 1.16
C PHE A 417 5.97 -2.96 0.01
N SER A 418 5.43 -3.82 -0.87
CA SER A 418 4.63 -3.41 -2.04
C SER A 418 3.12 -3.33 -1.79
N HIS A 419 2.72 -2.78 -0.64
CA HIS A 419 1.32 -2.66 -0.20
C HIS A 419 1.02 -1.26 0.37
N ASP A 420 -0.19 -0.78 0.11
CA ASP A 420 -0.76 0.42 0.73
C ASP A 420 -2.09 0.04 1.40
N GLU A 421 -2.09 0.00 2.73
CA GLU A 421 -3.26 -0.42 3.49
C GLU A 421 -4.44 0.55 3.38
N TRP A 422 -4.20 1.84 3.16
CA TRP A 422 -5.29 2.80 2.98
C TRP A 422 -6.02 2.54 1.66
N HIS A 423 -5.29 2.45 0.55
CA HIS A 423 -5.89 2.18 -0.76
C HIS A 423 -6.53 0.79 -0.83
N HIS A 424 -5.93 -0.22 -0.17
CA HIS A 424 -6.50 -1.56 -0.03
C HIS A 424 -7.84 -1.53 0.72
N SER A 425 -7.86 -0.99 1.94
CA SER A 425 -9.06 -0.93 2.78
C SER A 425 -10.16 -0.04 2.19
N VAL A 426 -9.83 1.09 1.53
CA VAL A 426 -10.80 1.91 0.79
C VAL A 426 -11.43 1.12 -0.36
N GLN A 427 -10.67 0.31 -1.10
CA GLN A 427 -11.25 -0.50 -2.18
C GLN A 427 -12.12 -1.65 -1.65
N HIS A 428 -11.83 -2.19 -0.46
CA HIS A 428 -12.74 -3.13 0.22
C HIS A 428 -14.02 -2.46 0.73
N LEU A 429 -13.95 -1.23 1.24
CA LEU A 429 -15.12 -0.42 1.59
C LEU A 429 -15.98 -0.11 0.35
N ARG A 430 -15.36 0.40 -0.73
CA ARG A 430 -16.03 0.66 -2.01
C ARG A 430 -16.77 -0.59 -2.52
N LYS A 431 -16.12 -1.76 -2.49
CA LYS A 431 -16.74 -3.05 -2.86
C LYS A 431 -17.92 -3.46 -1.96
N SER A 432 -17.87 -3.22 -0.65
CA SER A 432 -19.04 -3.41 0.25
C SER A 432 -20.19 -2.48 -0.13
N GLN A 433 -19.91 -1.19 -0.32
CA GLN A 433 -20.91 -0.18 -0.65
C GLN A 433 -21.56 -0.47 -2.02
N TRP A 434 -20.79 -0.85 -3.04
CA TRP A 434 -21.34 -1.26 -4.34
C TRP A 434 -22.24 -2.51 -4.23
N ALA A 435 -21.91 -3.47 -3.36
CA ALA A 435 -22.75 -4.64 -3.14
C ALA A 435 -24.11 -4.32 -2.47
N LYS A 436 -24.24 -3.19 -1.75
CA LYS A 436 -25.53 -2.70 -1.22
C LYS A 436 -26.47 -2.16 -2.31
N TYR A 437 -25.94 -1.78 -3.47
CA TYR A 437 -26.70 -1.16 -4.57
C TYR A 437 -26.53 -1.96 -5.87
N PRO A 438 -27.33 -3.03 -6.10
CA PRO A 438 -27.14 -4.00 -7.21
C PRO A 438 -27.42 -3.45 -8.63
N TYR A 439 -27.48 -2.13 -8.83
CA TYR A 439 -27.79 -1.49 -10.11
C TYR A 439 -26.95 -0.23 -10.37
N ARG A 440 -26.05 -0.28 -11.36
CA ARG A 440 -25.74 0.80 -12.34
C ARG A 440 -24.65 0.36 -13.34
N TRP A 441 -24.96 -0.64 -14.17
CA TRP A 441 -24.13 -0.98 -15.35
C TRP A 441 -24.96 -0.87 -16.63
N ARG A 442 -24.61 0.12 -17.46
CA ARG A 442 -24.95 0.29 -18.89
C ARG A 442 -23.69 0.87 -19.55
N GLN A 443 -23.35 0.59 -20.81
CA GLN A 443 -24.16 0.06 -21.92
C GLN A 443 -23.44 -1.14 -22.60
N PRO A 444 -24.18 -1.92 -23.39
CA PRO A 444 -23.75 -2.20 -24.76
C PRO A 444 -24.73 -1.59 -25.78
N ILE A 445 -24.25 -1.25 -26.99
CA ILE A 445 -25.09 -0.96 -28.16
C ILE A 445 -24.66 -1.85 -29.35
N SER A 446 -24.34 -3.11 -29.06
CA SER A 446 -23.91 -4.07 -30.08
C SER A 446 -24.98 -4.25 -31.16
N PHE A 447 -24.67 -3.80 -32.37
CA PHE A 447 -25.57 -3.85 -33.53
C PHE A 447 -25.46 -5.19 -34.30
N GLY A 448 -25.30 -6.30 -33.57
CA GLY A 448 -25.12 -7.64 -34.13
C GLY A 448 -23.71 -7.91 -34.69
N PRO A 449 -23.51 -9.04 -35.39
CA PRO A 449 -22.20 -9.49 -35.86
C PRO A 449 -21.76 -8.82 -37.17
N CYS A 450 -21.84 -7.50 -37.25
CA CYS A 450 -21.34 -6.72 -38.39
C CYS A 450 -19.89 -6.29 -38.13
N PRO A 451 -18.98 -6.30 -39.12
CA PRO A 451 -17.69 -5.61 -39.00
C PRO A 451 -17.92 -4.12 -38.73
N GLY A 452 -17.21 -3.57 -37.75
CA GLY A 452 -17.37 -2.18 -37.31
C GLY A 452 -16.87 -1.16 -38.36
N PRO A 453 -17.25 0.12 -38.23
CA PRO A 453 -16.95 1.14 -39.25
C PRO A 453 -15.45 1.42 -39.44
N SER A 454 -14.58 1.07 -38.48
CA SER A 454 -13.13 1.19 -38.67
C SER A 454 -12.51 -0.01 -39.42
N GLN A 455 -13.24 -1.14 -39.49
CA GLN A 455 -12.77 -2.39 -40.09
C GLN A 455 -13.07 -2.44 -41.60
N PRO A 456 -12.06 -2.63 -42.47
CA PRO A 456 -12.28 -2.64 -43.92
C PRO A 456 -13.04 -3.90 -44.36
N GLN A 457 -14.31 -3.75 -44.74
CA GLN A 457 -15.17 -4.88 -45.15
C GLN A 457 -14.72 -5.59 -46.45
N ASN A 458 -13.74 -5.06 -47.17
CA ASN A 458 -12.99 -5.70 -48.25
C ASN A 458 -11.61 -5.01 -48.38
N HIS A 459 -10.64 -5.65 -49.05
CA HIS A 459 -9.34 -5.04 -49.42
C HIS A 459 -9.44 -3.87 -50.44
N LEU A 460 -10.64 -3.31 -50.65
CA LEU A 460 -10.93 -2.28 -51.65
C LEU A 460 -11.21 -0.90 -51.03
N HIS A 461 -10.48 -0.56 -49.96
CA HIS A 461 -10.33 0.83 -49.50
C HIS A 461 -8.88 1.29 -49.54
N ALA A 462 -8.30 1.27 -50.75
CA ALA A 462 -7.19 2.15 -51.12
C ALA A 462 -7.69 3.60 -51.16
N SER A 463 -8.01 4.14 -49.98
CA SER A 463 -8.49 5.50 -49.81
C SER A 463 -7.41 6.50 -50.21
N ARG A 464 -7.81 7.62 -50.83
CA ARG A 464 -6.90 8.74 -51.11
C ARG A 464 -6.53 9.53 -49.86
N SER A 465 -7.16 9.25 -48.73
CA SER A 465 -6.78 9.80 -47.43
C SER A 465 -5.42 9.26 -47.00
N ARG A 466 -4.50 10.15 -46.64
CA ARG A 466 -3.33 9.82 -45.81
C ARG A 466 -3.69 10.13 -44.35
N PRO A 467 -4.15 9.14 -43.57
CA PRO A 467 -4.48 9.37 -42.17
C PRO A 467 -3.20 9.66 -41.38
N TRP A 468 -3.30 10.52 -40.37
CA TRP A 468 -2.22 10.78 -39.41
C TRP A 468 -2.82 11.12 -38.06
N LYS A 469 -2.03 11.02 -37.00
CA LYS A 469 -2.42 11.43 -35.64
C LYS A 469 -1.36 12.35 -35.02
N VAL A 470 -1.73 13.10 -34.00
CA VAL A 470 -0.80 13.77 -33.09
C VAL A 470 -1.15 13.41 -31.65
N ASP A 471 -0.18 12.86 -30.93
CA ASP A 471 -0.33 12.33 -29.58
C ASP A 471 0.44 13.21 -28.57
N HIS A 472 -0.24 13.83 -27.60
CA HIS A 472 0.39 14.57 -26.48
C HIS A 472 0.34 13.71 -25.22
N SER A 473 1.49 13.35 -24.63
CA SER A 473 1.55 12.43 -23.49
C SER A 473 2.22 13.01 -22.25
N ILE A 474 1.64 12.71 -21.08
CA ILE A 474 2.26 12.92 -19.76
C ILE A 474 2.37 11.55 -19.10
N ARG A 475 3.60 11.07 -18.91
CA ARG A 475 3.92 9.84 -18.19
C ARG A 475 4.27 10.17 -16.75
N PHE A 476 3.69 9.45 -15.79
CA PHE A 476 3.80 9.76 -14.37
C PHE A 476 3.88 8.49 -13.51
N ALA A 477 4.39 8.65 -12.29
CA ALA A 477 4.47 7.63 -11.26
C ALA A 477 3.19 7.63 -10.40
N THR A 478 2.65 6.44 -10.11
CA THR A 478 1.42 6.27 -9.31
C THR A 478 1.42 4.96 -8.51
N SER A 479 0.44 4.79 -7.61
CA SER A 479 0.32 3.65 -6.69
C SER A 479 -0.09 2.37 -7.40
N SER A 480 0.72 1.32 -7.32
CA SER A 480 0.37 0.00 -7.85
C SER A 480 -0.79 -0.64 -7.08
N THR A 481 -0.94 -0.34 -5.78
CA THR A 481 -2.09 -0.76 -4.97
C THR A 481 -3.38 -0.03 -5.38
N TYR A 482 -3.33 1.28 -5.66
CA TYR A 482 -4.50 1.99 -6.19
C TYR A 482 -4.83 1.54 -7.62
N MET A 483 -3.83 1.35 -8.50
CA MET A 483 -4.07 0.92 -9.88
C MET A 483 -4.64 -0.50 -9.98
N ARG A 484 -4.25 -1.43 -9.10
CA ARG A 484 -4.88 -2.76 -8.98
C ARG A 484 -6.38 -2.70 -8.69
N ALA A 485 -6.89 -1.60 -8.13
CA ALA A 485 -8.33 -1.43 -7.87
C ALA A 485 -9.17 -1.42 -9.16
N PHE A 486 -8.56 -1.10 -10.30
CA PHE A 486 -9.21 -0.97 -11.61
C PHE A 486 -8.98 -2.16 -12.56
N LEU A 487 -8.06 -3.08 -12.23
CA LEU A 487 -7.83 -4.28 -13.03
C LEU A 487 -9.06 -5.19 -12.93
N PRO A 488 -9.57 -5.75 -14.05
CA PRO A 488 -10.93 -6.30 -14.11
C PRO A 488 -11.08 -7.64 -13.37
N THR A 489 -10.04 -8.48 -13.38
CA THR A 489 -10.00 -9.78 -12.71
C THR A 489 -8.66 -9.99 -12.00
N ALA A 490 -8.58 -11.03 -11.16
CA ALA A 490 -7.33 -11.42 -10.49
C ALA A 490 -6.28 -12.03 -11.44
N ASP A 491 -6.64 -12.24 -12.72
CA ASP A 491 -5.74 -12.71 -13.78
C ASP A 491 -4.86 -11.57 -14.32
N PHE A 492 -5.17 -10.32 -13.97
CA PHE A 492 -4.38 -9.12 -14.28
C PHE A 492 -3.59 -8.65 -13.05
N ASP A 493 -2.28 -8.47 -13.19
CA ASP A 493 -1.41 -7.82 -12.20
C ASP A 493 -0.26 -7.07 -12.90
N PHE A 494 0.59 -6.37 -12.16
CA PHE A 494 1.82 -5.78 -12.65
C PHE A 494 2.94 -6.82 -12.75
N ILE A 495 3.73 -6.75 -13.82
CA ILE A 495 4.92 -7.60 -14.07
C ILE A 495 5.95 -7.47 -12.94
N ARG A 496 6.02 -6.28 -12.32
CA ARG A 496 6.91 -5.97 -11.20
C ARG A 496 6.10 -5.77 -9.92
N ALA A 497 6.48 -6.49 -8.87
CA ALA A 497 5.90 -6.37 -7.53
C ALA A 497 6.47 -5.18 -6.74
N ASP A 498 6.42 -3.98 -7.29
CA ASP A 498 6.88 -2.71 -6.70
C ASP A 498 5.67 -1.83 -6.28
N THR A 499 5.82 -0.85 -5.36
CA THR A 499 4.67 0.05 -5.02
C THR A 499 4.40 1.08 -6.11
N VAL A 500 5.44 1.47 -6.86
CA VAL A 500 5.35 2.52 -7.86
C VAL A 500 5.24 1.88 -9.24
N VAL A 501 4.16 2.21 -9.94
CA VAL A 501 3.94 1.86 -11.35
C VAL A 501 3.86 3.12 -12.19
N GLN A 502 3.99 2.96 -13.51
CA GLN A 502 3.95 4.06 -14.45
C GLN A 502 2.61 4.05 -15.19
N ALA A 503 2.00 5.21 -15.31
CA ALA A 503 0.83 5.45 -16.14
C ALA A 503 1.12 6.60 -17.10
N SER A 504 0.37 6.68 -18.21
CA SER A 504 0.38 7.84 -19.10
C SER A 504 -1.03 8.34 -19.36
N LEU A 505 -1.21 9.65 -19.31
CA LEU A 505 -2.36 10.34 -19.89
C LEU A 505 -1.94 10.77 -21.31
N VAL A 506 -2.66 10.34 -22.35
CA VAL A 506 -2.34 10.61 -23.75
C VAL A 506 -3.53 11.23 -24.47
N CYS A 507 -3.36 12.40 -25.07
CA CYS A 507 -4.35 13.06 -25.91
C CYS A 507 -3.98 12.88 -27.39
N SER A 508 -4.73 12.05 -28.11
CA SER A 508 -4.52 11.75 -29.53
C SER A 508 -5.56 12.48 -30.39
N SER A 509 -5.14 13.40 -31.27
CA SER A 509 -5.98 13.93 -32.35
C SER A 509 -5.68 13.21 -33.66
N PHE A 510 -6.69 12.56 -34.23
CA PHE A 510 -6.64 11.85 -35.51
C PHE A 510 -7.17 12.73 -36.63
N HIS A 511 -6.56 12.63 -37.80
CA HIS A 511 -6.87 13.45 -38.97
C HIS A 511 -6.99 12.60 -40.23
N ASN A 512 -7.81 13.06 -41.18
CA ASN A 512 -7.94 12.48 -42.51
C ASN A 512 -8.32 10.98 -42.49
N LEU A 513 -9.33 10.60 -41.69
CA LEU A 513 -9.78 9.21 -41.56
C LEU A 513 -10.84 8.88 -42.62
N ALA A 514 -10.57 7.85 -43.44
CA ALA A 514 -11.44 7.44 -44.54
C ALA A 514 -12.89 7.15 -44.11
N TRP A 515 -13.05 6.43 -42.99
CA TRP A 515 -14.35 6.02 -42.46
C TRP A 515 -15.16 7.16 -41.82
N LEU A 516 -14.48 8.27 -41.45
CA LEU A 516 -15.11 9.53 -41.05
C LEU A 516 -15.18 10.54 -42.22
N GLY A 517 -15.18 10.05 -43.47
CA GLY A 517 -15.30 10.89 -44.68
C GLY A 517 -14.13 11.84 -44.92
N GLY A 518 -12.94 11.53 -44.39
CA GLY A 518 -11.77 12.41 -44.41
C GLY A 518 -11.72 13.43 -43.27
N SER A 519 -12.68 13.40 -42.34
CA SER A 519 -12.60 14.19 -41.11
C SER A 519 -11.75 13.50 -40.03
N GLY A 520 -11.71 14.09 -38.83
CA GLY A 520 -10.88 13.66 -37.72
C GLY A 520 -11.65 13.65 -36.40
N TYR A 521 -11.02 13.12 -35.35
CA TYR A 521 -11.56 13.05 -33.99
C TYR A 521 -10.42 13.10 -32.96
N THR A 522 -10.73 13.47 -31.73
CA THR A 522 -9.79 13.55 -30.61
C THR A 522 -10.19 12.55 -29.53
N ARG A 523 -9.21 11.89 -28.90
CA ARG A 523 -9.39 11.12 -27.66
C ARG A 523 -8.39 11.52 -26.59
N ILE A 524 -8.78 11.41 -25.33
CA ILE A 524 -7.86 11.38 -24.17
C ILE A 524 -7.96 9.97 -23.57
N GLY A 525 -6.83 9.27 -23.45
CA GLY A 525 -6.75 7.95 -22.84
C GLY A 525 -5.84 7.94 -21.61
N LEU A 526 -6.20 7.14 -20.61
CA LEU A 526 -5.36 6.81 -19.46
C LEU A 526 -4.88 5.36 -19.59
N TYR A 527 -3.57 5.17 -19.55
CA TYR A 527 -2.87 3.95 -19.90
C TYR A 527 -1.99 3.49 -18.73
N LEU A 528 -2.06 2.20 -18.35
CA LEU A 528 -1.27 1.63 -17.26
C LEU A 528 -0.18 0.72 -17.83
N HIS A 529 1.10 1.04 -17.56
CA HIS A 529 2.24 0.32 -18.13
C HIS A 529 2.71 -0.83 -17.24
N GLY A 530 3.26 -1.86 -17.88
CA GLY A 530 3.85 -3.00 -17.18
C GLY A 530 2.80 -3.92 -16.53
N VAL A 531 1.59 -3.95 -17.07
CA VAL A 531 0.53 -4.90 -16.70
C VAL A 531 0.75 -6.20 -17.48
N GLN A 532 0.39 -7.33 -16.88
CA GLN A 532 0.30 -8.63 -17.54
C GLN A 532 -1.06 -9.28 -17.29
N TYR A 533 -1.55 -10.01 -18.29
CA TYR A 533 -2.73 -10.89 -18.18
C TYR A 533 -2.28 -12.35 -18.21
N THR A 534 -2.67 -13.15 -17.23
CA THR A 534 -2.31 -14.56 -17.09
C THR A 534 -3.54 -15.44 -17.31
N PRO A 535 -3.82 -15.91 -18.54
CA PRO A 535 -5.00 -16.74 -18.79
C PRO A 535 -4.94 -18.06 -18.00
N PRO A 536 -6.06 -18.62 -17.51
CA PRO A 536 -6.07 -19.75 -16.56
C PRO A 536 -5.34 -21.05 -16.96
N ASN A 537 -4.91 -21.19 -18.22
CA ASN A 537 -4.12 -22.33 -18.72
C ASN A 537 -3.04 -21.88 -19.73
N GLY A 538 -2.47 -20.68 -19.60
CA GLY A 538 -1.48 -20.15 -20.55
C GLY A 538 -0.41 -19.26 -19.93
N GLU A 539 0.53 -18.81 -20.76
CA GLU A 539 1.63 -17.93 -20.35
C GLU A 539 1.16 -16.48 -20.15
N ALA A 540 1.81 -15.75 -19.24
CA ALA A 540 1.47 -14.36 -18.95
C ALA A 540 1.82 -13.43 -20.13
N VAL A 541 0.84 -12.67 -20.59
CA VAL A 541 0.96 -11.73 -21.72
C VAL A 541 1.17 -10.31 -21.19
N PRO A 542 2.36 -9.71 -21.34
CA PRO A 542 2.65 -8.35 -20.90
C PRO A 542 2.14 -7.29 -21.90
N GLY A 543 1.80 -6.09 -21.42
CA GLY A 543 1.43 -4.96 -22.26
C GLY A 543 1.12 -3.66 -21.49
N THR A 544 0.48 -2.73 -22.18
CA THR A 544 -0.09 -1.52 -21.60
C THR A 544 -1.61 -1.65 -21.56
N PHE A 545 -2.22 -1.57 -20.37
CA PHE A 545 -3.66 -1.70 -20.17
C PHE A 545 -4.37 -0.36 -20.35
N VAL A 546 -5.41 -0.33 -21.20
CA VAL A 546 -6.22 0.89 -21.43
C VAL A 546 -7.29 0.99 -20.33
N LEU A 547 -7.09 1.91 -19.39
CA LEU A 547 -7.97 2.06 -18.22
C LEU A 547 -9.28 2.78 -18.55
N VAL A 548 -9.19 3.90 -19.27
CA VAL A 548 -10.36 4.68 -19.72
C VAL A 548 -9.97 5.49 -20.95
N LEU A 549 -10.90 5.62 -21.89
CA LEU A 549 -10.82 6.56 -23.01
C LEU A 549 -11.96 7.58 -22.90
N PHE A 550 -11.70 8.80 -23.35
CA PHE A 550 -12.64 9.88 -23.54
C PHE A 550 -12.52 10.37 -24.99
N GLY A 551 -13.60 10.74 -25.68
CA GLY A 551 -13.56 11.13 -27.08
C GLY A 551 -14.59 12.19 -27.48
N ASP A 552 -14.20 13.04 -28.43
CA ASP A 552 -14.97 14.20 -28.91
C ASP A 552 -16.12 13.86 -29.88
N ARG A 553 -16.20 12.61 -30.35
CA ARG A 553 -17.19 12.16 -31.35
C ARG A 553 -17.84 10.83 -31.02
N VAL A 554 -19.12 10.73 -31.34
CA VAL A 554 -19.96 9.56 -31.03
C VAL A 554 -19.51 8.31 -31.79
N ASP A 555 -19.16 8.44 -33.08
CA ASP A 555 -18.83 7.28 -33.92
C ASP A 555 -17.53 6.56 -33.46
N PRO A 556 -16.41 7.27 -33.16
CA PRO A 556 -15.26 6.67 -32.47
C PRO A 556 -15.57 6.10 -31.10
N VAL A 557 -16.39 6.77 -30.28
CA VAL A 557 -16.78 6.28 -28.94
C VAL A 557 -17.55 4.96 -29.03
N ILE A 558 -18.39 4.77 -30.07
CA ILE A 558 -19.07 3.50 -30.33
C ILE A 558 -18.10 2.46 -30.91
N ALA A 559 -17.31 2.82 -31.93
CA ALA A 559 -16.37 1.90 -32.57
C ALA A 559 -15.35 1.31 -31.58
N SER A 560 -14.69 2.13 -30.75
CA SER A 560 -13.75 1.63 -29.74
C SER A 560 -14.40 0.73 -28.68
N ARG A 561 -15.68 0.90 -28.36
CA ARG A 561 -16.43 -0.01 -27.48
C ARG A 561 -16.76 -1.34 -28.15
N ASP A 562 -17.33 -1.30 -29.36
CA ASP A 562 -17.89 -2.48 -30.03
C ASP A 562 -16.86 -3.30 -30.83
N GLU A 563 -15.79 -2.68 -31.33
CA GLU A 563 -14.69 -3.36 -32.02
C GLU A 563 -13.62 -3.81 -31.01
N GLN A 564 -13.07 -2.85 -30.24
CA GLN A 564 -11.87 -3.07 -29.42
C GLN A 564 -12.19 -3.48 -27.96
N GLY A 565 -13.42 -3.23 -27.49
CA GLY A 565 -13.80 -3.42 -26.08
C GLY A 565 -13.30 -2.32 -25.14
N ALA A 566 -12.85 -1.18 -25.66
CA ALA A 566 -12.25 -0.11 -24.87
C ALA A 566 -13.29 0.65 -24.03
N PRO A 567 -13.05 0.89 -22.71
CA PRO A 567 -13.95 1.63 -21.83
C PRO A 567 -13.96 3.13 -22.17
N THR A 568 -14.71 3.47 -23.23
CA THR A 568 -14.70 4.78 -23.87
C THR A 568 -15.93 5.62 -23.47
N TRP A 569 -15.77 6.92 -23.27
CA TRP A 569 -16.83 7.88 -22.95
C TRP A 569 -16.83 9.08 -23.90
N GLY A 570 -17.97 9.74 -24.09
CA GLY A 570 -18.04 10.99 -24.84
C GLY A 570 -17.84 12.20 -23.92
N CYS A 571 -17.03 13.16 -24.33
CA CYS A 571 -16.93 14.50 -23.74
C CYS A 571 -16.43 15.51 -24.79
N ASP A 572 -16.69 16.80 -24.58
CA ASP A 572 -16.04 17.83 -25.37
C ASP A 572 -14.52 17.88 -25.05
N ILE A 573 -13.67 18.14 -26.05
CA ILE A 573 -12.21 18.20 -25.90
C ILE A 573 -11.67 19.37 -26.72
N ASP A 574 -11.24 20.44 -26.04
CA ASP A 574 -10.52 21.57 -26.63
C ASP A 574 -9.00 21.38 -26.45
N ILE A 575 -8.21 21.62 -27.50
CA ILE A 575 -6.73 21.58 -27.47
C ILE A 575 -6.14 22.85 -28.09
N SER A 576 -4.99 23.28 -27.57
CA SER A 576 -4.09 24.25 -28.21
C SER A 576 -2.67 23.66 -28.27
N ASN A 577 -2.03 23.66 -29.44
CA ASN A 577 -1.02 22.65 -29.79
C ASN A 577 0.46 23.11 -29.72
N GLY A 578 1.35 22.14 -29.46
CA GLY A 578 2.82 22.14 -29.65
C GLY A 578 3.36 20.70 -29.93
N ALA A 579 4.61 20.51 -30.35
CA ALA A 579 5.18 19.22 -30.86
C ALA A 579 6.69 19.08 -30.48
N ASP A 580 7.46 17.98 -30.64
CA ASP A 580 7.36 16.63 -31.27
C ASP A 580 8.52 15.73 -30.67
N ASN A 581 8.75 14.40 -30.80
CA ASN A 581 8.08 13.21 -31.39
C ASN A 581 8.69 11.88 -30.82
N ASN A 582 7.94 10.85 -30.36
CA ASN A 582 8.41 9.43 -30.17
C ASN A 582 7.28 8.38 -29.80
N PRO A 583 7.53 7.06 -29.56
CA PRO A 583 6.62 5.99 -30.02
C PRO A 583 6.06 5.01 -28.96
N ASP A 584 5.11 4.18 -29.39
CA ASP A 584 4.25 3.33 -28.55
C ASP A 584 4.59 1.81 -28.51
N HIS A 585 3.86 1.08 -27.65
CA HIS A 585 3.81 -0.38 -27.59
C HIS A 585 2.36 -0.90 -27.71
N GLY A 586 2.17 -2.23 -27.83
CA GLY A 586 0.85 -2.85 -28.05
C GLY A 586 -0.14 -2.66 -26.88
N LEU A 587 -1.43 -2.59 -27.23
CA LEU A 587 -2.51 -2.27 -26.29
C LEU A 587 -3.23 -3.53 -25.80
N LEU A 588 -3.46 -3.62 -24.49
CA LEU A 588 -4.33 -4.59 -23.85
C LEU A 588 -5.65 -3.93 -23.43
N MET A 589 -6.76 -4.56 -23.80
CA MET A 589 -8.12 -4.11 -23.51
C MET A 589 -8.97 -5.29 -22.99
N TYR A 590 -10.15 -5.02 -22.44
CA TYR A 590 -11.00 -6.04 -21.82
C TYR A 590 -12.47 -5.82 -22.16
N ARG A 591 -13.04 -6.72 -22.96
CA ARG A 591 -14.42 -6.63 -23.42
C ARG A 591 -15.35 -7.35 -22.44
N TYR A 592 -16.27 -6.60 -21.86
CA TYR A 592 -17.33 -7.10 -20.99
C TYR A 592 -18.71 -6.65 -21.49
N VAL A 593 -19.61 -7.61 -21.72
CA VAL A 593 -21.00 -7.39 -22.15
C VAL A 593 -21.92 -8.08 -21.12
N PRO A 594 -22.66 -7.34 -20.26
CA PRO A 594 -23.49 -7.93 -19.22
C PRO A 594 -24.70 -8.67 -19.78
N ALA A 595 -25.04 -9.82 -19.19
CA ALA A 595 -26.17 -10.63 -19.61
C ALA A 595 -27.51 -10.00 -19.25
N VAL A 596 -28.41 -9.90 -20.23
CA VAL A 596 -29.71 -9.24 -20.04
C VAL A 596 -30.58 -10.01 -19.04
N GLY A 597 -30.80 -9.41 -17.86
CA GLY A 597 -31.62 -10.00 -16.79
C GLY A 597 -30.91 -11.04 -15.91
N GLN A 598 -29.60 -11.24 -16.06
CA GLN A 598 -28.82 -12.18 -15.22
C GLN A 598 -27.64 -11.44 -14.54
N PRO A 599 -27.86 -10.84 -13.35
CA PRO A 599 -26.83 -10.05 -12.66
C PRO A 599 -25.54 -10.82 -12.37
N GLY A 600 -24.39 -10.16 -12.52
CA GLY A 600 -23.07 -10.76 -12.25
C GLY A 600 -22.61 -11.79 -13.30
N LYS A 601 -23.30 -11.90 -14.43
CA LYS A 601 -22.96 -12.78 -15.55
C LYS A 601 -22.83 -11.97 -16.83
N ALA A 602 -21.90 -12.35 -17.70
CA ALA A 602 -21.73 -11.78 -19.02
C ALA A 602 -22.38 -12.62 -20.13
N ASP A 603 -22.83 -11.96 -21.19
CA ASP A 603 -23.10 -12.56 -22.50
C ASP A 603 -21.80 -12.67 -23.33
N ALA A 604 -20.81 -11.80 -23.07
CA ALA A 604 -19.46 -11.91 -23.62
C ALA A 604 -18.42 -11.29 -22.67
N GLU A 605 -17.33 -12.01 -22.39
CA GLU A 605 -16.28 -11.63 -21.44
C GLU A 605 -14.93 -12.19 -21.91
N TYR A 606 -13.98 -11.32 -22.24
CA TYR A 606 -12.62 -11.70 -22.66
C TYR A 606 -11.65 -10.51 -22.78
N ALA A 607 -10.35 -10.81 -22.67
CA ALA A 607 -9.29 -9.87 -23.00
C ALA A 607 -9.10 -9.74 -24.53
N VAL A 608 -8.61 -8.57 -24.96
CA VAL A 608 -8.31 -8.23 -26.36
C VAL A 608 -6.89 -7.65 -26.41
N LEU A 609 -6.08 -8.14 -27.33
CA LEU A 609 -4.74 -7.62 -27.62
C LEU A 609 -4.74 -6.98 -29.01
N ASP A 610 -4.32 -5.72 -29.09
CA ASP A 610 -3.98 -5.04 -30.34
C ASP A 610 -2.45 -4.91 -30.46
N PRO A 611 -1.80 -5.73 -31.31
CA PRO A 611 -0.35 -5.83 -31.36
C PRO A 611 0.28 -4.69 -32.17
N TYR A 612 1.19 -3.94 -31.54
CA TYR A 612 1.97 -2.90 -32.21
C TYR A 612 2.66 -3.41 -33.48
N SER A 613 2.51 -2.67 -34.58
CA SER A 613 3.15 -2.96 -35.86
C SER A 613 3.90 -1.73 -36.37
N PRO A 614 5.20 -1.82 -36.67
CA PRO A 614 5.78 -0.93 -37.68
C PRO A 614 5.06 -1.19 -39.02
N ALA A 615 5.00 -0.18 -39.89
CA ALA A 615 4.26 -0.28 -41.15
C ALA A 615 4.76 -1.43 -42.02
N THR A 616 3.90 -2.42 -42.27
CA THR A 616 4.23 -3.59 -43.09
C THR A 616 4.34 -3.21 -44.56
N ARG A 617 5.49 -3.51 -45.19
CA ARG A 617 5.60 -3.55 -46.65
C ARG A 617 4.61 -4.58 -47.19
N GLU A 618 3.68 -4.17 -48.03
CA GLU A 618 2.93 -5.13 -48.85
C GLU A 618 3.88 -5.79 -49.84
N ILE A 619 3.79 -7.12 -49.96
CA ILE A 619 4.46 -7.90 -50.99
C ILE A 619 3.40 -8.22 -52.03
N ASP A 620 3.55 -7.70 -53.24
CA ASP A 620 2.69 -8.03 -54.39
C ASP A 620 2.79 -9.55 -54.67
N PRO A 621 1.70 -10.33 -54.55
CA PRO A 621 1.75 -11.78 -54.75
C PRO A 621 1.99 -12.22 -56.20
N VAL A 622 1.95 -11.31 -57.17
CA VAL A 622 1.80 -11.66 -58.61
C VAL A 622 3.11 -11.57 -59.39
N ASN A 623 4.08 -10.74 -58.98
CA ASN A 623 5.36 -10.62 -59.67
C ASN A 623 6.56 -10.64 -58.71
N GLY A 624 7.26 -11.78 -58.65
CA GLY A 624 8.48 -11.97 -57.86
C GLY A 624 9.71 -11.30 -58.46
N SER A 625 9.74 -9.97 -58.56
CA SER A 625 10.92 -9.20 -58.96
C SER A 625 11.11 -7.94 -58.10
N GLU A 626 12.32 -7.76 -57.57
CA GLU A 626 12.70 -6.56 -56.81
C GLU A 626 12.86 -5.36 -57.74
N SER A 627 11.78 -4.60 -57.95
CA SER A 627 11.88 -3.30 -58.65
C SER A 627 12.43 -2.24 -57.70
N THR A 628 13.65 -1.75 -57.97
CA THR A 628 14.35 -0.74 -57.16
C THR A 628 13.84 0.68 -57.42
N GLY A 629 12.54 0.90 -57.20
CA GLY A 629 11.91 2.22 -57.23
C GLY A 629 12.06 2.95 -55.89
N SER A 630 12.77 4.08 -55.88
CA SER A 630 13.00 4.87 -54.66
C SER A 630 11.75 5.63 -54.21
N ALA A 631 11.04 5.10 -53.21
CA ALA A 631 10.22 5.92 -52.33
C ALA A 631 11.13 6.88 -51.50
N PRO A 632 10.68 8.09 -51.14
CA PRO A 632 11.45 8.97 -50.27
C PRO A 632 11.62 8.35 -48.87
N PRO A 633 12.72 8.67 -48.15
CA PRO A 633 12.88 8.24 -46.77
C PRO A 633 11.83 8.90 -45.86
N ASN A 634 11.05 8.11 -45.13
CA ASN A 634 10.24 8.61 -44.02
C ASN A 634 11.17 9.07 -42.89
N HIS A 635 11.43 10.37 -42.85
CA HIS A 635 12.25 11.01 -41.82
C HIS A 635 11.47 11.16 -40.51
N ALA A 636 11.62 10.19 -39.60
CA ALA A 636 11.35 10.42 -38.18
C ALA A 636 12.42 11.36 -37.61
N SER A 637 12.12 12.66 -37.52
CA SER A 637 13.04 13.68 -36.98
C SER A 637 12.75 13.95 -35.51
N GLY A 638 13.37 13.17 -34.62
CA GLY A 638 13.30 13.42 -33.18
C GLY A 638 14.16 14.63 -32.76
N TYR A 639 13.56 15.56 -32.03
CA TYR A 639 14.27 16.51 -31.16
C TYR A 639 13.90 16.19 -29.71
N THR A 640 14.85 16.37 -28.80
CA THR A 640 14.60 16.34 -27.36
C THR A 640 14.84 17.74 -26.84
N GLU A 641 13.82 18.39 -26.26
CA GLU A 641 14.03 19.51 -25.34
C GLU A 641 14.07 18.97 -23.91
N PRO A 642 15.26 18.85 -23.29
CA PRO A 642 15.36 18.59 -21.86
C PRO A 642 15.12 19.90 -21.11
N ASP A 643 13.85 20.31 -20.95
CA ASP A 643 13.35 21.18 -19.86
C ASP A 643 11.84 21.43 -20.02
N THR A 644 11.00 20.57 -19.43
CA THR A 644 9.60 20.87 -19.11
C THR A 644 9.22 20.38 -17.72
N ASP A 645 9.91 20.92 -16.71
CA ASP A 645 9.64 20.70 -15.26
C ASP A 645 8.21 21.09 -14.81
N HIS A 646 7.40 21.66 -15.70
CA HIS A 646 6.11 22.29 -15.40
C HIS A 646 4.99 21.79 -16.31
N ALA A 647 4.69 20.49 -16.24
CA ALA A 647 3.39 19.96 -16.63
C ALA A 647 2.57 19.59 -15.38
N SER A 648 1.24 19.59 -15.54
CA SER A 648 0.30 19.17 -14.49
C SER A 648 -1.03 18.82 -15.15
N PHE A 649 -1.70 17.78 -14.65
CA PHE A 649 -3.10 17.49 -14.99
C PHE A 649 -3.87 17.23 -13.69
N GLU A 650 -5.10 17.71 -13.62
CA GLU A 650 -5.98 17.54 -12.45
C GLU A 650 -7.38 17.12 -12.92
N PHE A 651 -7.99 16.17 -12.22
CA PHE A 651 -9.36 15.72 -12.48
C PHE A 651 -10.32 16.46 -11.54
N PHE A 652 -11.29 17.19 -12.10
CA PHE A 652 -12.32 17.88 -11.32
C PHE A 652 -13.67 17.18 -11.53
N ALA A 653 -14.15 16.44 -10.54
CA ALA A 653 -15.36 15.63 -10.68
C ALA A 653 -16.67 16.43 -10.80
N GLY A 654 -16.63 17.75 -10.62
CA GLY A 654 -17.81 18.60 -10.48
C GLY A 654 -18.74 18.14 -9.37
N ASP A 655 -20.01 18.55 -9.44
CA ASP A 655 -21.10 17.93 -8.69
C ASP A 655 -22.02 17.12 -9.62
N TRP A 656 -23.08 16.54 -9.04
CA TRP A 656 -24.08 15.78 -9.79
C TRP A 656 -24.97 16.63 -10.72
N GLN A 657 -24.93 17.97 -10.64
CA GLN A 657 -25.67 18.87 -11.53
C GLN A 657 -24.81 19.25 -12.75
N SER A 658 -23.51 19.50 -12.53
CA SER A 658 -22.55 19.85 -13.58
C SER A 658 -22.03 18.64 -14.35
N LEU A 659 -21.92 17.46 -13.72
CA LEU A 659 -21.34 16.27 -14.34
C LEU A 659 -22.14 14.96 -14.07
N PRO A 660 -23.48 14.94 -14.23
CA PRO A 660 -24.35 13.83 -13.81
C PRO A 660 -23.96 12.44 -14.34
N THR A 661 -23.39 12.36 -15.54
CA THR A 661 -23.01 11.11 -16.22
C THR A 661 -21.60 10.63 -15.92
N LEU A 662 -20.66 11.53 -15.62
CA LEU A 662 -19.23 11.20 -15.46
C LEU A 662 -18.69 11.44 -14.04
N HIS A 663 -19.44 12.09 -13.13
CA HIS A 663 -19.03 12.36 -11.75
C HIS A 663 -18.44 11.14 -11.03
N PRO A 664 -19.02 9.91 -11.10
CA PRO A 664 -18.41 8.74 -10.46
C PRO A 664 -17.04 8.35 -11.03
N VAL A 665 -16.85 8.48 -12.35
CA VAL A 665 -15.59 8.14 -13.03
C VAL A 665 -14.54 9.18 -12.68
N VAL A 666 -14.83 10.46 -12.90
CA VAL A 666 -13.88 11.55 -12.67
C VAL A 666 -13.54 11.71 -11.19
N LYS A 667 -14.46 11.41 -10.26
CA LYS A 667 -14.16 11.36 -8.81
C LYS A 667 -13.17 10.26 -8.44
N ILE A 668 -13.28 9.07 -9.03
CA ILE A 668 -12.35 7.97 -8.78
C ILE A 668 -10.98 8.25 -9.42
N LEU A 669 -10.93 9.01 -10.51
CA LEU A 669 -9.69 9.52 -11.11
C LEU A 669 -9.08 10.69 -10.32
N GLN A 670 -9.89 11.54 -9.70
CA GLN A 670 -9.46 12.62 -8.80
C GLN A 670 -8.84 12.07 -7.50
N ASP A 671 -9.30 10.91 -7.03
CA ASP A 671 -8.69 10.16 -5.92
C ASP A 671 -7.33 9.49 -6.30
N MET A 672 -6.84 9.61 -7.54
CA MET A 672 -5.60 8.95 -7.99
C MET A 672 -4.34 9.66 -7.49
N PRO A 673 -3.44 9.00 -6.74
CA PRO A 673 -2.19 9.61 -6.30
C PRO A 673 -1.20 9.71 -7.47
N MET A 674 -0.76 10.93 -7.79
CA MET A 674 0.39 11.19 -8.65
C MET A 674 1.63 11.45 -7.77
N TYR A 675 2.66 10.62 -7.91
CA TYR A 675 3.91 10.74 -7.13
C TYR A 675 4.96 11.63 -7.79
N GLY A 676 4.82 11.88 -9.10
CA GLY A 676 5.73 12.72 -9.89
C GLY A 676 5.57 12.46 -11.38
N ILE A 677 5.89 13.45 -12.20
CA ILE A 677 5.94 13.30 -13.66
C ILE A 677 7.31 12.75 -14.05
N LEU A 678 7.33 11.83 -15.03
CA LEU A 678 8.50 11.10 -15.50
C LEU A 678 8.94 11.56 -16.90
N SER A 679 7.98 11.99 -17.75
CA SER A 679 8.25 12.61 -19.04
C SER A 679 6.99 13.29 -19.59
N VAL A 680 7.18 14.40 -20.31
CA VAL A 680 6.16 15.08 -21.11
C VAL A 680 6.58 15.03 -22.57
N GLN A 681 5.68 14.66 -23.48
CA GLN A 681 6.00 14.49 -24.91
C GLN A 681 4.82 14.92 -25.79
N SER A 682 5.10 15.12 -27.07
CA SER A 682 4.13 15.34 -28.15
C SER A 682 4.63 14.62 -29.40
N ALA A 683 3.77 14.11 -30.29
CA ALA A 683 4.20 13.27 -31.41
C ALA A 683 3.22 13.18 -32.59
N VAL A 684 3.58 13.75 -33.75
CA VAL A 684 2.91 13.59 -35.05
C VAL A 684 3.31 12.25 -35.68
N ASN A 685 2.35 11.34 -35.84
CA ASN A 685 2.53 10.03 -36.45
C ASN A 685 1.78 9.93 -37.80
N GLU A 686 2.50 9.67 -38.91
CA GLU A 686 1.91 9.38 -40.24
C GLU A 686 1.23 7.99 -40.33
N ALA A 687 1.20 7.23 -39.22
CA ALA A 687 0.49 5.97 -39.10
C ALA A 687 -0.57 6.07 -38.00
N VAL A 688 -1.78 5.59 -38.30
CA VAL A 688 -2.90 5.48 -37.36
C VAL A 688 -3.10 4.01 -37.01
N ASP A 689 -3.43 3.75 -35.75
CA ASP A 689 -3.63 2.43 -35.13
C ASP A 689 -4.55 1.52 -36.00
N ASP A 690 -4.02 0.38 -36.49
CA ASP A 690 -4.72 -0.59 -37.35
C ASP A 690 -5.51 -1.61 -36.52
N ALA A 691 -6.69 -1.21 -36.06
CA ALA A 691 -7.57 -2.02 -35.21
C ALA A 691 -8.04 -3.35 -35.84
N SER A 692 -7.77 -3.61 -37.12
CA SER A 692 -8.09 -4.90 -37.76
C SER A 692 -7.29 -6.08 -37.17
N ARG A 693 -6.22 -5.79 -36.42
CA ARG A 693 -5.35 -6.77 -35.77
C ARG A 693 -5.75 -7.07 -34.32
N ALA A 694 -6.67 -6.31 -33.76
CA ALA A 694 -7.20 -6.52 -32.42
C ALA A 694 -7.88 -7.90 -32.33
N ARG A 695 -7.37 -8.77 -31.45
CA ARG A 695 -7.82 -10.16 -31.33
C ARG A 695 -8.11 -10.54 -29.89
N ARG A 696 -9.12 -11.39 -29.71
CA ARG A 696 -9.37 -12.07 -28.43
C ARG A 696 -8.16 -12.92 -28.03
N ILE A 697 -7.82 -12.89 -26.75
CA ILE A 697 -6.89 -13.80 -26.06
C ILE A 697 -7.55 -14.45 -24.83
#